data_AF-A0A433QI58-F1
#
_entry.id   AF-A0A433QI58-F1
#
_cell.length_a   1.000
_cell.length_b   1.000
_cell.length_c   1.000
_cell.angle_alpha   90.00
_cell.angle_beta   90.00
_cell.angle_gamma   90.00
#
_symmetry.space_group_name_H-M   'P 1'
#
loop_
_entity.id
_entity.type
_entity.pdbx_description
1 polymer ?
#
loop_
_entity_poly.entity_id
_entity_poly.type
_entity_poly.pdbx_seq_one_letter_code
_entity_poly.pdbx_strand_id
1 'polypeptide(L)'
;MAELNVNSKAKGDNWRTPPNTVPEPGRVEDKWMEMEHLETATSLNQPAYFCNSQGNYDKAEPHERALATREKVLGPEHSGMAITVNTLAEPYNSQGKSDEAESLYKSTQLKGGGASTKDTQLVDEKNISSDTTGNTDTYLTAHDAHRVFKMQKLTCGLTINGTRKMTSAVRLRENSVLEMHLCNDLHEEEFVSRSHLTESLINNGFNQASVKVLFPMVSSELSGLLTRVNPNGAADQKSSFHHVIYYHQATIELTNATVEPTEKFENDIKAALGMNSHWDSYEALKGVFDTYGYVWAQKVTLGGKLMASEKFEGKETKALAIAKASVDAMINGLYETGVSSFFTVDRERASSDSSVYVYKSSLKVQGGDSTANAFDRSRTGWAASLKSKPSTWQVIRNDELIPIYELLDENLLSQVKDVMERAHKTVRVTTSSELTIRNIETNYTLGWKPFYYGSAPGYTGMVVTTCPVISASGEDDSVAWRFVKVPTNNDQSPYIHFGDTVYIQPAFIPGVKTNNFYLHGSYRYQAPVTESAPEVSLRLFNKEMPNANDEWMVLPCDNVDATIDMDLDVSLYKSSYVTKDDRFKLRQRTTDKHYLASHNHTIENIYVRKKPNQANPPFSRHPPKLKDDKNVGNIANTFREVLLLEEAQCKASKEIWEIFKIK
;
A
#
# COMPACT_ATOMS: atom_id res chain seq x y z
N MET A 1 30.24 -28.42 -46.33
CA MET A 1 30.98 -27.57 -47.29
C MET A 1 30.92 -26.15 -46.74
N ALA A 2 31.64 -25.89 -45.65
CA ALA A 2 32.98 -25.29 -45.58
C ALA A 2 32.81 -23.81 -45.19
N GLU A 3 32.88 -23.43 -43.91
CA GLU A 3 34.07 -23.11 -43.09
C GLU A 3 34.74 -21.76 -43.42
N LEU A 4 35.02 -21.00 -42.33
CA LEU A 4 36.12 -20.02 -42.13
C LEU A 4 35.96 -18.64 -42.82
N ASN A 5 36.41 -17.48 -42.31
CA ASN A 5 37.20 -17.10 -41.13
C ASN A 5 37.20 -15.56 -40.96
N VAL A 6 37.19 -15.09 -39.71
CA VAL A 6 38.15 -14.14 -39.07
C VAL A 6 38.47 -12.74 -39.66
N ASN A 7 38.27 -11.74 -38.79
CA ASN A 7 38.97 -10.45 -38.53
C ASN A 7 39.31 -9.48 -39.68
N SER A 8 39.04 -8.19 -39.44
CA SER A 8 40.12 -7.21 -39.16
C SER A 8 39.60 -5.81 -38.79
N LYS A 9 40.50 -5.08 -38.12
CA LYS A 9 40.34 -3.79 -37.43
C LYS A 9 40.21 -2.60 -38.38
N ALA A 10 39.72 -1.51 -37.77
CA ALA A 10 40.25 -0.14 -37.81
C ALA A 10 39.58 0.91 -38.72
N LYS A 11 39.13 1.97 -38.02
CA LYS A 11 39.29 3.41 -38.28
C LYS A 11 38.70 4.00 -39.56
N GLY A 12 37.94 5.08 -39.35
CA GLY A 12 38.12 6.30 -40.13
C GLY A 12 36.84 6.94 -40.66
N ASP A 13 36.51 8.08 -40.07
CA ASP A 13 36.15 9.32 -40.74
C ASP A 13 34.69 9.64 -41.14
N ASN A 14 34.24 10.73 -40.53
CA ASN A 14 33.65 11.94 -41.13
C ASN A 14 32.38 11.83 -41.97
N TRP A 15 31.33 12.52 -41.51
CA TRP A 15 30.48 13.33 -42.39
C TRP A 15 30.02 14.59 -41.64
N ARG A 16 30.66 15.74 -41.91
CA ARG A 16 30.15 16.85 -42.75
C ARG A 16 28.78 17.40 -42.32
N THR A 17 28.82 18.57 -41.68
CA THR A 17 27.72 19.54 -41.54
C THR A 17 27.35 20.17 -42.89
N PRO A 18 26.06 20.46 -43.12
CA PRO A 18 25.64 21.84 -43.46
C PRO A 18 24.20 22.18 -42.97
N PRO A 19 23.65 23.38 -43.23
CA PRO A 19 24.05 24.71 -42.76
C PRO A 19 22.96 25.39 -41.90
N ASN A 20 23.37 26.48 -41.23
CA ASN A 20 22.59 27.45 -40.45
C ASN A 20 21.14 27.72 -40.91
N THR A 21 20.19 27.59 -39.98
CA THR A 21 19.22 28.64 -39.61
C THR A 21 18.79 28.45 -38.15
N VAL A 22 19.06 29.45 -37.32
CA VAL A 22 18.76 29.53 -35.88
C VAL A 22 17.27 29.87 -35.67
N PRO A 23 16.60 29.25 -34.68
CA PRO A 23 16.24 30.00 -33.47
C PRO A 23 16.61 29.21 -32.19
N GLU A 24 17.13 29.91 -31.17
CA GLU A 24 17.54 29.33 -29.88
C GLU A 24 16.44 28.52 -29.16
N PRO A 25 16.84 27.47 -28.43
CA PRO A 25 16.29 27.19 -27.10
C PRO A 25 17.40 26.85 -26.09
N GLY A 26 17.87 27.86 -25.35
CA GLY A 26 18.70 27.64 -24.17
C GLY A 26 17.92 26.97 -23.02
N ARG A 27 18.61 26.13 -22.25
CA ARG A 27 18.25 25.52 -20.94
C ARG A 27 17.91 24.02 -20.92
N VAL A 28 17.84 23.31 -22.04
CA VAL A 28 17.77 21.83 -22.03
C VAL A 28 19.13 21.20 -22.32
N GLU A 29 19.94 21.79 -23.21
CA GLU A 29 21.21 21.22 -23.66
C GLU A 29 22.30 21.14 -22.56
N ASP A 30 22.28 22.04 -21.57
CA ASP A 30 23.23 22.02 -20.44
C ASP A 30 23.12 20.75 -19.59
N LYS A 31 21.91 20.18 -19.45
CA LYS A 31 21.70 18.93 -18.71
C LYS A 31 22.15 17.69 -19.47
N TRP A 32 22.09 17.72 -20.80
CA TRP A 32 22.51 16.58 -21.63
C TRP A 32 24.04 16.55 -21.79
N MET A 33 24.67 17.72 -21.90
CA MET A 33 26.13 17.87 -21.82
C MET A 33 26.66 17.49 -20.43
N GLU A 34 25.98 17.82 -19.33
CA GLU A 34 26.37 17.32 -17.99
C GLU A 34 26.35 15.78 -17.89
N MET A 35 25.48 15.10 -18.64
CA MET A 35 25.34 13.63 -18.60
C MET A 35 26.40 12.88 -19.43
N GLU A 36 26.69 13.29 -20.67
CA GLU A 36 27.77 12.67 -21.48
C GLU A 36 29.15 12.87 -20.83
N HIS A 37 29.35 14.01 -20.16
CA HIS A 37 30.60 14.32 -19.48
C HIS A 37 30.76 13.55 -18.16
N LEU A 38 29.68 13.14 -17.48
CA LEU A 38 29.72 12.25 -16.31
C LEU A 38 30.12 10.82 -16.67
N GLU A 39 29.67 10.31 -17.82
CA GLU A 39 30.08 8.99 -18.33
C GLU A 39 31.56 8.99 -18.75
N THR A 40 32.00 10.08 -19.39
CA THR A 40 33.42 10.28 -19.73
C THR A 40 34.29 10.35 -18.46
N ALA A 41 33.83 11.05 -17.43
CA ALA A 41 34.47 11.16 -16.11
C ALA A 41 34.54 9.80 -15.36
N THR A 42 33.53 8.95 -15.54
CA THR A 42 33.45 7.60 -14.95
C THR A 42 34.38 6.62 -15.66
N SER A 43 34.50 6.72 -16.99
CA SER A 43 35.43 5.89 -17.79
C SER A 43 36.90 6.17 -17.47
N LEU A 44 37.24 7.42 -17.15
CA LEU A 44 38.59 7.85 -16.76
C LEU A 44 38.95 7.50 -15.29
N ASN A 45 37.97 7.11 -14.46
CA ASN A 45 38.21 6.61 -13.10
C ASN A 45 38.48 5.09 -13.07
N GLN A 46 38.18 4.36 -14.14
CA GLN A 46 38.36 2.91 -14.23
C GLN A 46 39.79 2.44 -13.94
N PRO A 47 40.87 3.14 -14.36
CA PRO A 47 42.24 2.73 -14.01
C PRO A 47 42.55 2.84 -12.51
N ALA A 48 42.05 3.89 -11.84
CA ALA A 48 42.23 4.09 -10.40
C ALA A 48 41.44 3.05 -9.60
N TYR A 49 40.20 2.76 -10.01
CA TYR A 49 39.40 1.67 -9.44
C TYR A 49 40.04 0.29 -9.69
N PHE A 50 40.64 0.07 -10.87
CA PHE A 50 41.31 -1.18 -11.21
C PHE A 50 42.56 -1.43 -10.36
N CYS A 51 43.41 -0.42 -10.17
CA CYS A 51 44.55 -0.51 -9.23
C CYS A 51 44.11 -0.73 -7.78
N ASN A 52 43.02 -0.10 -7.34
CA ASN A 52 42.44 -0.27 -6.00
C ASN A 52 41.98 -1.72 -5.76
N SER A 53 41.35 -2.33 -6.76
CA SER A 53 40.88 -3.73 -6.67
C SER A 53 41.99 -4.79 -6.65
N GLN A 54 43.22 -4.43 -7.04
CA GLN A 54 44.36 -5.37 -7.10
C GLN A 54 45.49 -5.06 -6.10
N GLY A 55 45.36 -4.03 -5.26
CA GLY A 55 46.31 -3.69 -4.21
C GLY A 55 47.71 -3.29 -4.70
N ASN A 56 47.85 -2.86 -5.95
CA ASN A 56 49.14 -2.60 -6.60
C ASN A 56 49.35 -1.08 -6.80
N TYR A 57 49.64 -0.39 -5.70
CA TYR A 57 49.61 1.07 -5.59
C TYR A 57 50.78 1.80 -6.30
N ASP A 58 51.90 1.11 -6.56
CA ASP A 58 53.11 1.71 -7.14
C ASP A 58 53.04 1.92 -8.67
N LYS A 59 51.96 1.48 -9.32
CA LYS A 59 51.75 1.57 -10.78
C LYS A 59 50.68 2.58 -11.21
N ALA A 60 50.10 3.32 -10.27
CA ALA A 60 49.18 4.41 -10.60
C ALA A 60 49.94 5.48 -11.40
N GLU A 61 49.36 5.95 -12.51
CA GLU A 61 49.94 7.07 -13.27
C GLU A 61 50.14 8.27 -12.31
N PRO A 62 51.23 9.05 -12.42
CA PRO A 62 51.53 10.11 -11.46
C PRO A 62 50.33 11.05 -11.33
N HIS A 63 49.81 11.20 -10.10
CA HIS A 63 48.58 11.91 -9.78
C HIS A 63 48.50 13.33 -10.38
N GLU A 64 49.64 14.01 -10.51
CA GLU A 64 49.76 15.33 -11.15
C GLU A 64 49.37 15.33 -12.63
N ARG A 65 49.62 14.24 -13.36
CA ARG A 65 49.29 14.10 -14.78
C ARG A 65 47.79 13.86 -15.00
N ALA A 66 47.18 13.06 -14.13
CA ALA A 66 45.75 12.79 -14.16
C ALA A 66 44.95 14.06 -13.82
N LEU A 67 45.39 14.82 -12.81
CA LEU A 67 44.77 16.08 -12.41
C LEU A 67 44.91 17.14 -13.51
N ALA A 68 46.11 17.30 -14.09
CA ALA A 68 46.36 18.27 -15.17
C ALA A 68 45.60 17.94 -16.46
N THR A 69 45.44 16.65 -16.80
CA THR A 69 44.65 16.24 -17.97
C THR A 69 43.17 16.55 -17.76
N ARG A 70 42.66 16.36 -16.54
CA ARG A 70 41.26 16.57 -16.19
C ARG A 70 40.90 18.04 -16.03
N GLU A 71 41.79 18.84 -15.44
CA GLU A 71 41.69 20.30 -15.39
C GLU A 71 41.67 20.91 -16.80
N LYS A 72 42.44 20.33 -17.75
CA LYS A 72 42.45 20.75 -19.16
C LYS A 72 41.17 20.39 -19.92
N VAL A 73 40.43 19.36 -19.49
CA VAL A 73 39.21 18.87 -20.16
C VAL A 73 37.93 19.47 -19.55
N LEU A 74 37.88 19.63 -18.22
CA LEU A 74 36.68 20.06 -17.49
C LEU A 74 36.75 21.50 -16.96
N GLY A 75 37.96 22.08 -16.88
CA GLY A 75 38.19 23.36 -16.21
C GLY A 75 38.33 23.22 -14.68
N PRO A 76 39.05 24.15 -14.02
CA PRO A 76 39.37 24.06 -12.58
C PRO A 76 38.16 24.25 -11.64
N GLU A 77 37.09 24.91 -12.10
CA GLU A 77 35.90 25.27 -11.32
C GLU A 77 34.77 24.21 -11.40
N HIS A 78 35.00 23.11 -12.13
CA HIS A 78 33.96 22.13 -12.42
C HIS A 78 33.63 21.23 -11.21
N SER A 79 32.34 20.96 -10.95
CA SER A 79 31.85 20.15 -9.81
C SER A 79 32.44 18.73 -9.76
N GLY A 80 32.70 18.14 -10.92
CA GLY A 80 33.39 16.85 -11.08
C GLY A 80 34.86 16.85 -10.62
N MET A 81 35.47 18.01 -10.38
CA MET A 81 36.82 18.12 -9.84
C MET A 81 36.89 17.66 -8.38
N ALA A 82 35.84 17.94 -7.58
CA ALA A 82 35.74 17.49 -6.18
C ALA A 82 35.66 15.95 -6.08
N ILE A 83 34.93 15.30 -6.99
CA ILE A 83 34.86 13.83 -7.07
C ILE A 83 36.24 13.26 -7.40
N THR A 84 36.93 13.87 -8.37
CA THR A 84 38.25 13.43 -8.82
C THR A 84 39.30 13.56 -7.72
N VAL A 85 39.29 14.66 -6.96
CA VAL A 85 40.19 14.88 -5.81
C VAL A 85 39.89 13.87 -4.70
N ASN A 86 38.61 13.63 -4.38
CA ASN A 86 38.23 12.62 -3.40
C ASN A 86 38.73 11.23 -3.80
N THR A 87 38.55 10.82 -5.06
CA THR A 87 39.01 9.52 -5.56
C THR A 87 40.54 9.41 -5.61
N LEU A 88 41.28 10.50 -5.85
CA LEU A 88 42.74 10.50 -5.84
C LEU A 88 43.34 10.62 -4.44
N ALA A 89 42.61 11.17 -3.46
CA ALA A 89 43.03 11.31 -2.07
C ALA A 89 42.68 10.07 -1.22
N GLU A 90 41.69 9.28 -1.64
CA GLU A 90 41.26 8.04 -0.98
C GLU A 90 42.41 7.01 -0.77
N PRO A 91 43.33 6.78 -1.72
CA PRO A 91 44.48 5.90 -1.53
C PRO A 91 45.52 6.43 -0.52
N TYR A 92 45.67 7.75 -0.42
CA TYR A 92 46.59 8.37 0.55
C TYR A 92 46.04 8.28 1.97
N ASN A 93 44.72 8.45 2.12
CA ASN A 93 44.02 8.24 3.39
C ASN A 93 44.04 6.77 3.81
N SER A 94 43.90 5.81 2.89
CA SER A 94 43.96 4.38 3.22
C SER A 94 45.35 3.89 3.60
N GLN A 95 46.41 4.60 3.20
CA GLN A 95 47.80 4.35 3.60
C GLN A 95 48.23 5.15 4.85
N GLY A 96 47.34 5.93 5.47
CA GLY A 96 47.66 6.76 6.64
C GLY A 96 48.54 7.99 6.34
N LYS A 97 48.67 8.39 5.08
CA LYS A 97 49.44 9.56 4.63
C LYS A 97 48.54 10.79 4.53
N SER A 98 47.99 11.22 5.67
CA SER A 98 47.03 12.34 5.75
C SER A 98 47.60 13.66 5.21
N ASP A 99 48.88 13.94 5.40
CA ASP A 99 49.49 15.20 4.96
C ASP A 99 49.50 15.35 3.43
N GLU A 100 49.65 14.24 2.71
CA GLU A 100 49.65 14.19 1.24
C GLU A 100 48.22 14.35 0.69
N ALA A 101 47.22 13.73 1.35
CA ALA A 101 45.81 13.91 1.03
C ALA A 101 45.33 15.34 1.31
N GLU A 102 45.74 15.93 2.42
CA GLU A 102 45.39 17.30 2.80
C GLU A 102 46.03 18.34 1.85
N SER A 103 47.27 18.07 1.40
CA SER A 103 47.92 18.89 0.36
C SER A 103 47.15 18.85 -0.97
N LEU A 104 46.58 17.69 -1.34
CA LEU A 104 45.72 17.52 -2.52
C LEU A 104 44.42 18.33 -2.40
N TYR A 105 43.76 18.31 -1.24
CA TYR A 105 42.56 19.12 -0.97
C TYR A 105 42.87 20.63 -1.00
N LYS A 106 43.99 21.05 -0.41
CA LYS A 106 44.39 22.48 -0.39
C LYS A 106 44.79 22.99 -1.77
N SER A 107 45.47 22.18 -2.58
CA SER A 107 45.93 22.58 -3.92
C SER A 107 44.78 22.90 -4.89
N THR A 108 43.61 22.28 -4.67
CA THR A 108 42.40 22.50 -5.49
C THR A 108 41.53 23.63 -4.94
N GLN A 109 41.47 23.82 -3.62
CA GLN A 109 40.79 24.97 -3.00
C GLN A 109 41.46 26.31 -3.32
N LEU A 110 42.79 26.36 -3.45
CA LEU A 110 43.51 27.60 -3.77
C LEU A 110 43.32 28.07 -5.23
N LYS A 111 42.77 27.22 -6.11
CA LYS A 111 42.61 27.51 -7.54
C LYS A 111 41.17 27.82 -7.97
N GLY A 112 40.17 27.65 -7.09
CA GLY A 112 38.74 27.88 -7.36
C GLY A 112 38.12 29.11 -6.67
N GLY A 113 38.93 30.15 -6.41
CA GLY A 113 38.50 31.31 -5.64
C GLY A 113 38.04 32.48 -6.51
N GLY A 114 36.72 32.57 -6.78
CA GLY A 114 36.19 33.66 -7.60
C GLY A 114 34.68 33.91 -7.60
N ALA A 115 33.97 33.95 -6.45
CA ALA A 115 32.82 34.86 -6.25
C ALA A 115 32.19 34.81 -4.85
N SER A 116 32.17 35.97 -4.18
CA SER A 116 31.20 36.46 -3.19
C SER A 116 31.09 35.80 -1.81
N THR A 117 32.08 36.06 -0.95
CA THR A 117 31.91 36.11 0.51
C THR A 117 31.59 37.54 0.96
N LYS A 118 30.30 37.84 1.19
CA LYS A 118 29.87 38.92 2.10
C LYS A 118 28.53 38.54 2.73
N ASP A 119 28.61 37.85 3.85
CA ASP A 119 27.89 38.16 5.09
C ASP A 119 28.08 37.00 6.07
N THR A 120 29.22 37.02 6.77
CA THR A 120 29.37 36.31 8.03
C THR A 120 30.28 37.17 8.89
N GLN A 121 29.65 37.98 9.76
CA GLN A 121 30.35 38.58 10.88
C GLN A 121 30.77 37.45 11.82
N LEU A 122 32.09 37.38 12.03
CA LEU A 122 32.73 36.71 13.15
C LEU A 122 32.08 37.20 14.46
N VAL A 123 31.51 36.28 15.23
CA VAL A 123 31.24 36.49 16.65
C VAL A 123 32.16 35.54 17.42
N ASP A 124 32.93 36.14 18.31
CA ASP A 124 34.06 35.58 19.04
C ASP A 124 33.78 34.27 19.80
N GLU A 125 34.51 33.21 19.44
CA GLU A 125 34.75 32.03 20.28
C GLU A 125 35.79 32.36 21.36
N LYS A 126 35.37 32.96 22.47
CA LYS A 126 36.10 32.90 23.75
C LYS A 126 35.13 32.93 24.92
N ASN A 127 34.64 31.74 25.29
CA ASN A 127 34.43 31.29 26.67
C ASN A 127 33.53 30.05 26.65
N ILE A 128 34.12 28.88 26.83
CA ILE A 128 33.68 27.87 27.80
C ILE A 128 34.92 27.02 28.10
N SER A 129 35.17 26.87 29.40
CA SER A 129 36.36 26.30 30.00
C SER A 129 36.59 24.85 29.61
N SER A 130 37.87 24.53 29.45
CA SER A 130 38.45 23.20 29.55
C SER A 130 37.97 22.46 30.81
N ASP A 131 37.36 21.30 30.62
CA ASP A 131 37.45 20.22 31.59
C ASP A 131 37.72 18.89 30.87
N THR A 132 38.94 18.41 31.08
CA THR A 132 39.45 17.11 30.65
C THR A 132 38.88 16.01 31.52
N THR A 133 37.99 15.18 30.99
CA THR A 133 37.94 13.73 31.26
C THR A 133 37.38 13.01 30.05
N GLY A 134 38.04 11.93 29.65
CA GLY A 134 37.65 11.13 28.50
C GLY A 134 36.30 10.46 28.71
N ASN A 135 35.31 10.85 27.90
CA ASN A 135 34.19 10.00 27.53
C ASN A 135 33.66 10.50 26.19
N THR A 136 33.96 9.79 25.09
CA THR A 136 33.41 10.08 23.77
C THR A 136 31.99 9.49 23.65
N ASP A 137 31.08 9.97 24.49
CA ASP A 137 29.66 9.86 24.20
C ASP A 137 29.34 10.95 23.19
N THR A 138 29.17 10.53 21.94
CA THR A 138 28.81 11.40 20.81
C THR A 138 27.36 11.86 21.03
N TYR A 139 27.18 12.95 21.76
CA TYR A 139 25.89 13.62 21.86
C TYR A 139 25.48 14.06 20.45
N LEU A 140 24.49 13.37 19.87
CA LEU A 140 23.87 13.77 18.63
C LEU A 140 23.24 15.14 18.82
N THR A 141 23.73 16.11 18.05
CA THR A 141 23.34 17.50 18.19
C THR A 141 22.04 17.78 17.44
N ALA A 142 21.35 18.87 17.77
CA ALA A 142 20.24 19.37 16.95
C ALA A 142 20.67 19.53 15.47
N HIS A 143 21.93 19.89 15.21
CA HIS A 143 22.49 19.97 13.86
C HIS A 143 22.48 18.63 13.12
N ASP A 144 22.77 17.52 13.80
CA ASP A 144 22.70 16.17 13.21
C ASP A 144 21.26 15.79 12.85
N ALA A 145 20.29 16.11 13.72
CA ALA A 145 18.87 15.89 13.43
C ALA A 145 18.41 16.69 12.20
N HIS A 146 18.82 17.96 12.08
CA HIS A 146 18.53 18.79 10.90
C HIS A 146 19.17 18.23 9.62
N ARG A 147 20.39 17.72 9.70
CA ARG A 147 21.07 17.07 8.58
C ARG A 147 20.30 15.82 8.13
N VAL A 148 19.91 14.96 9.08
CA VAL A 148 19.13 13.75 8.80
C VAL A 148 17.77 14.12 8.19
N PHE A 149 17.09 15.13 8.72
CA PHE A 149 15.81 15.60 8.19
C PHE A 149 15.89 15.97 6.70
N LYS A 150 16.96 16.66 6.30
CA LYS A 150 17.22 17.00 4.89
C LYS A 150 17.65 15.79 4.06
N MET A 151 18.65 15.03 4.53
CA MET A 151 19.20 13.89 3.79
C MET A 151 18.19 12.78 3.54
N GLN A 152 17.33 12.50 4.53
CA GLN A 152 16.28 11.48 4.43
C GLN A 152 15.00 11.99 3.77
N LYS A 153 15.00 13.24 3.26
CA LYS A 153 13.87 13.87 2.57
C LYS A 153 12.58 13.84 3.40
N LEU A 154 12.68 14.11 4.71
CA LEU A 154 11.51 14.13 5.61
C LEU A 154 10.56 15.30 5.33
N THR A 155 10.99 16.25 4.49
CA THR A 155 10.15 17.32 3.92
C THR A 155 9.10 16.82 2.93
N CYS A 156 9.23 15.59 2.43
CA CYS A 156 8.41 15.07 1.35
C CYS A 156 7.38 14.07 1.88
N GLY A 157 6.16 14.13 1.34
CA GLY A 157 5.12 13.14 1.62
C GLY A 157 5.42 11.78 0.99
N LEU A 158 4.63 10.80 1.41
CA LEU A 158 4.66 9.42 0.96
C LEU A 158 3.47 9.17 0.02
N THR A 159 3.70 8.35 -1.00
CA THR A 159 2.63 7.86 -1.89
C THR A 159 1.81 6.78 -1.20
N ILE A 160 0.69 6.40 -1.81
CA ILE A 160 -0.15 5.28 -1.36
C ILE A 160 0.57 3.92 -1.36
N ASN A 161 1.69 3.80 -2.09
CA ASN A 161 2.55 2.61 -2.11
C ASN A 161 3.75 2.74 -1.13
N GLY A 162 3.79 3.81 -0.35
CA GLY A 162 4.82 4.07 0.66
C GLY A 162 6.11 4.70 0.13
N THR A 163 6.21 5.01 -1.17
CA THR A 163 7.41 5.66 -1.71
C THR A 163 7.43 7.16 -1.41
N ARG A 164 8.60 7.72 -1.09
CA ARG A 164 8.74 9.19 -0.86
C ARG A 164 8.67 9.96 -2.17
N LYS A 165 7.94 11.08 -2.17
CA LYS A 165 7.95 12.04 -3.28
C LYS A 165 9.24 12.86 -3.29
N MET A 166 9.51 13.49 -4.43
CA MET A 166 10.65 14.39 -4.59
C MET A 166 10.33 15.85 -4.26
N THR A 167 9.04 16.21 -4.32
CA THR A 167 8.58 17.57 -4.03
C THR A 167 8.32 17.72 -2.53
N SER A 168 8.97 18.70 -1.90
CA SER A 168 8.75 19.03 -0.49
C SER A 168 7.35 19.60 -0.28
N ALA A 169 6.61 19.00 0.64
CA ALA A 169 5.29 19.49 1.08
C ALA A 169 5.39 20.30 2.38
N VAL A 170 6.38 19.96 3.22
CA VAL A 170 6.59 20.54 4.55
C VAL A 170 7.99 21.10 4.70
N ARG A 171 8.15 22.05 5.60
CA ARG A 171 9.44 22.62 6.03
C ARG A 171 9.50 22.70 7.56
N LEU A 172 10.70 22.81 8.11
CA LEU A 172 10.87 23.12 9.53
C LEU A 172 10.40 24.55 9.80
N ARG A 173 9.77 24.75 10.95
CA ARG A 173 9.39 26.10 11.39
C ARG A 173 10.63 26.91 11.74
N GLU A 174 10.52 28.23 11.61
CA GLU A 174 11.57 29.14 12.07
C GLU A 174 11.75 28.96 13.60
N ASN A 175 12.99 28.71 14.02
CA ASN A 175 13.40 28.47 15.41
C ASN A 175 12.90 27.16 16.05
N SER A 176 12.32 26.22 15.30
CA SER A 176 12.03 24.89 15.85
C SER A 176 13.32 24.10 16.09
N VAL A 177 13.45 23.49 17.26
CA VAL A 177 14.51 22.51 17.54
C VAL A 177 13.98 21.12 17.22
N LEU A 178 14.65 20.44 16.29
CA LEU A 178 14.34 19.04 16.00
C LEU A 178 15.08 18.15 17.00
N GLU A 179 14.31 17.45 17.82
CA GLU A 179 14.84 16.47 18.77
C GLU A 179 14.91 15.09 18.13
N MET A 180 15.93 14.33 18.53
CA MET A 180 16.13 12.95 18.09
C MET A 180 16.38 12.09 19.32
N HIS A 181 15.49 11.13 19.56
CA HIS A 181 15.50 10.28 20.75
C HIS A 181 16.24 8.97 20.45
N LEU A 182 17.34 8.69 21.16
CA LEU A 182 18.11 7.46 21.00
C LEU A 182 17.38 6.28 21.63
N CYS A 183 17.37 5.13 20.95
CA CYS A 183 16.67 3.93 21.41
C CYS A 183 17.56 2.67 21.44
N ASN A 184 18.51 2.54 20.49
CA ASN A 184 19.56 1.49 20.46
C ASN A 184 19.05 0.05 20.70
N ASP A 185 17.86 -0.27 20.17
CA ASP A 185 17.16 -1.54 20.30
C ASP A 185 17.17 -2.37 19.01
N LEU A 186 16.91 -3.67 19.15
CA LEU A 186 16.75 -4.62 18.05
C LEU A 186 15.30 -5.10 18.05
N HIS A 187 14.66 -5.04 16.88
CA HIS A 187 13.26 -5.43 16.72
C HIS A 187 13.07 -6.27 15.47
N GLU A 188 12.25 -7.32 15.53
CA GLU A 188 12.01 -8.22 14.40
C GLU A 188 10.52 -8.29 14.08
N GLU A 189 10.17 -8.27 12.80
CA GLU A 189 8.80 -8.41 12.33
C GLU A 189 8.74 -9.36 11.14
N GLU A 190 7.70 -10.19 11.11
CA GLU A 190 7.39 -11.07 9.99
C GLU A 190 6.14 -10.58 9.27
N PHE A 191 6.13 -10.68 7.94
CA PHE A 191 5.02 -10.26 7.10
C PHE A 191 4.70 -11.30 6.02
N VAL A 192 3.43 -11.38 5.67
CA VAL A 192 2.96 -12.01 4.43
C VAL A 192 2.37 -10.92 3.53
N SER A 193 2.81 -10.92 2.28
CA SER A 193 2.29 -10.06 1.21
C SER A 193 1.74 -10.93 0.07
N ARG A 194 0.58 -10.53 -0.46
CA ARG A 194 -0.15 -11.19 -1.56
C ARG A 194 -0.39 -10.26 -2.75
N SER A 195 0.14 -9.05 -2.69
CA SER A 195 0.04 -8.04 -3.73
C SER A 195 1.33 -7.25 -3.84
N HIS A 196 1.57 -6.68 -5.02
CA HIS A 196 2.69 -5.77 -5.23
C HIS A 196 2.60 -4.52 -4.33
N LEU A 197 1.39 -4.09 -3.97
CA LEU A 197 1.16 -2.97 -3.07
C LEU A 197 1.76 -3.25 -1.69
N THR A 198 1.38 -4.36 -1.05
CA THR A 198 1.91 -4.70 0.29
C THR A 198 3.39 -5.00 0.26
N GLU A 199 3.91 -5.61 -0.82
CA GLU A 199 5.34 -5.77 -1.01
C GLU A 199 6.07 -4.41 -1.05
N SER A 200 5.51 -3.44 -1.76
CA SER A 200 6.05 -2.07 -1.81
C SER A 200 6.03 -1.39 -0.44
N LEU A 201 4.93 -1.52 0.30
CA LEU A 201 4.79 -0.95 1.66
C LEU A 201 5.82 -1.52 2.64
N ILE A 202 6.01 -2.84 2.67
CA ILE A 202 7.04 -3.52 3.49
C ILE A 202 8.43 -2.97 3.14
N ASN A 203 8.76 -2.92 1.85
CA ASN A 203 10.05 -2.42 1.38
C ASN A 203 10.32 -0.98 1.84
N ASN A 204 9.28 -0.15 1.89
CA ASN A 204 9.34 1.24 2.33
C ASN A 204 9.16 1.44 3.86
N GLY A 205 9.23 0.37 4.66
CA GLY A 205 9.26 0.46 6.13
C GLY A 205 7.89 0.72 6.76
N PHE A 206 6.80 0.31 6.11
CA PHE A 206 5.47 0.31 6.72
C PHE A 206 5.27 -1.01 7.45
N ASN A 207 4.92 -0.93 8.74
CA ASN A 207 4.53 -2.09 9.54
C ASN A 207 3.02 -2.31 9.52
N GLN A 208 2.55 -3.31 10.28
CA GLN A 208 1.12 -3.63 10.36
C GLN A 208 0.27 -2.47 10.90
N ALA A 209 0.76 -1.70 11.87
CA ALA A 209 0.02 -0.56 12.43
C ALA A 209 -0.13 0.57 11.41
N SER A 210 0.95 0.93 10.72
CA SER A 210 0.95 1.93 9.66
C SER A 210 0.02 1.53 8.51
N VAL A 211 0.00 0.26 8.12
CA VAL A 211 -0.88 -0.24 7.06
C VAL A 211 -2.36 -0.21 7.46
N LYS A 212 -2.70 -0.55 8.71
CA LYS A 212 -4.07 -0.47 9.24
C LYS A 212 -4.63 0.96 9.20
N VAL A 213 -3.77 1.95 9.41
CA VAL A 213 -4.15 3.37 9.44
C VAL A 213 -4.15 3.99 8.04
N LEU A 214 -3.23 3.56 7.16
CA LEU A 214 -3.10 4.05 5.79
C LEU A 214 -4.38 3.86 4.98
N PHE A 215 -4.96 2.66 5.01
CA PHE A 215 -5.99 2.30 4.03
C PHE A 215 -7.28 3.11 4.14
N PRO A 216 -7.87 3.35 5.34
CA PRO A 216 -9.02 4.23 5.48
C PRO A 216 -8.78 5.65 4.92
N MET A 217 -7.53 6.12 4.96
CA MET A 217 -7.15 7.47 4.52
C MET A 217 -7.13 7.62 3.00
N VAL A 218 -6.77 6.56 2.27
CA VAL A 218 -6.55 6.59 0.81
C VAL A 218 -7.32 5.49 0.05
N SER A 219 -8.48 5.11 0.59
CA SER A 219 -9.22 3.95 0.10
C SER A 219 -9.72 4.14 -1.34
N SER A 220 -10.09 5.37 -1.73
CA SER A 220 -10.58 5.70 -3.07
C SER A 220 -9.48 5.53 -4.11
N GLU A 221 -8.26 5.95 -3.77
CA GLU A 221 -7.09 5.89 -4.62
C GLU A 221 -6.57 4.45 -4.77
N LEU A 222 -6.75 3.63 -3.74
CA LEU A 222 -6.33 2.23 -3.73
C LEU A 222 -7.32 1.28 -4.41
N SER A 223 -8.55 1.71 -4.70
CA SER A 223 -9.62 0.85 -5.24
C SER A 223 -9.20 0.11 -6.52
N GLY A 224 -8.40 0.74 -7.39
CA GLY A 224 -7.89 0.13 -8.65
C GLY A 224 -6.52 -0.55 -8.57
N LEU A 225 -5.78 -0.41 -7.47
CA LEU A 225 -4.42 -0.98 -7.30
C LEU A 225 -4.43 -2.33 -6.60
N LEU A 226 -5.44 -2.59 -5.80
CA LEU A 226 -5.78 -3.92 -5.37
C LEU A 226 -6.45 -4.59 -6.58
N THR A 227 -5.73 -5.43 -7.32
CA THR A 227 -6.36 -6.29 -8.34
C THR A 227 -7.30 -7.26 -7.62
N ARG A 228 -8.51 -6.78 -7.32
CA ARG A 228 -9.60 -7.52 -6.69
C ARG A 228 -10.12 -8.50 -7.72
N VAL A 229 -9.62 -9.74 -7.65
CA VAL A 229 -10.05 -10.90 -8.44
C VAL A 229 -9.73 -10.82 -9.94
N ASN A 230 -8.88 -11.73 -10.41
CA ASN A 230 -8.91 -12.16 -11.81
C ASN A 230 -10.24 -12.91 -12.03
N PRO A 231 -11.15 -12.43 -12.90
CA PRO A 231 -12.49 -13.01 -13.09
C PRO A 231 -12.50 -14.48 -13.54
N ASN A 232 -11.34 -15.04 -13.92
CA ASN A 232 -11.22 -16.40 -14.44
C ASN A 232 -10.68 -17.44 -13.45
N GLY A 233 -10.53 -17.12 -12.15
CA GLY A 233 -10.19 -18.13 -11.13
C GLY A 233 -8.82 -18.82 -11.26
N ALA A 234 -7.96 -18.37 -12.18
CA ALA A 234 -6.58 -18.81 -12.27
C ALA A 234 -5.75 -18.10 -11.19
N ALA A 235 -5.44 -18.82 -10.13
CA ALA A 235 -4.64 -18.36 -9.01
C ALA A 235 -3.15 -18.26 -9.38
N ASP A 236 -2.77 -17.22 -10.12
CA ASP A 236 -1.38 -16.74 -10.21
C ASP A 236 -1.08 -15.75 -9.08
N GLN A 237 -1.59 -16.01 -7.87
CA GLN A 237 -1.34 -15.14 -6.73
C GLN A 237 0.02 -15.48 -6.11
N LYS A 238 1.08 -14.90 -6.68
CA LYS A 238 2.43 -14.93 -6.12
C LYS A 238 2.41 -14.25 -4.75
N SER A 239 2.48 -15.05 -3.70
CA SER A 239 2.60 -14.57 -2.33
C SER A 239 4.07 -14.45 -1.96
N SER A 240 4.39 -13.68 -0.92
CA SER A 240 5.75 -13.54 -0.42
C SER A 240 5.76 -13.47 1.09
N PHE A 241 6.68 -14.19 1.71
CA PHE A 241 6.98 -14.10 3.13
C PHE A 241 8.21 -13.22 3.32
N HIS A 242 8.17 -12.32 4.30
CA HIS A 242 9.26 -11.40 4.63
C HIS A 242 9.57 -11.51 6.11
N HIS A 243 10.85 -11.62 6.46
CA HIS A 243 11.35 -11.48 7.82
C HIS A 243 12.28 -10.27 7.84
N VAL A 244 11.92 -9.25 8.63
CA VAL A 244 12.59 -7.96 8.71
C VAL A 244 13.17 -7.77 10.11
N ILE A 245 14.47 -7.48 10.17
CA ILE A 245 15.23 -7.21 11.39
C ILE A 245 15.65 -5.75 11.37
N TYR A 246 15.14 -4.99 12.33
CA TYR A 246 15.38 -3.57 12.51
C TYR A 246 16.41 -3.34 13.62
N TYR A 247 17.45 -2.60 13.30
CA TYR A 247 18.45 -2.09 14.23
C TYR A 247 18.13 -0.63 14.49
N HIS A 248 17.25 -0.38 15.45
CA HIS A 248 16.82 0.96 15.84
C HIS A 248 17.98 1.69 16.49
N GLN A 249 18.24 2.92 16.05
CA GLN A 249 19.27 3.77 16.62
C GLN A 249 18.63 4.98 17.27
N ALA A 250 17.74 5.65 16.53
CA ALA A 250 17.02 6.79 17.04
C ALA A 250 15.65 6.96 16.39
N THR A 251 14.81 7.78 17.00
CA THR A 251 13.48 8.15 16.51
C THR A 251 13.36 9.66 16.45
N ILE A 252 12.70 10.16 15.41
CA ILE A 252 12.36 11.57 15.27
C ILE A 252 10.84 11.68 15.24
N GLU A 253 10.31 12.56 16.09
CA GLU A 253 8.89 12.93 16.11
C GLU A 253 8.72 14.30 15.45
N LEU A 254 7.82 14.34 14.47
CA LEU A 254 7.55 15.46 13.59
C LEU A 254 6.08 15.85 13.80
N THR A 255 5.86 16.96 14.48
CA THR A 255 4.54 17.45 14.85
C THR A 255 4.28 18.82 14.21
N ASN A 256 3.05 19.30 14.30
CA ASN A 256 2.69 20.65 13.86
C ASN A 256 3.46 21.76 14.61
N ALA A 257 4.12 21.45 15.73
CA ALA A 257 5.01 22.35 16.45
C ALA A 257 6.41 22.46 15.83
N THR A 258 6.89 21.41 15.15
CA THR A 258 8.24 21.38 14.55
C THR A 258 8.22 21.63 13.05
N VAL A 259 7.15 21.27 12.35
CA VAL A 259 7.01 21.46 10.91
C VAL A 259 5.76 22.27 10.54
N GLU A 260 5.80 22.84 9.34
CA GLU A 260 4.67 23.52 8.71
C GLU A 260 4.63 23.24 7.19
N PRO A 261 3.44 23.36 6.57
CA PRO A 261 3.30 23.33 5.12
C PRO A 261 4.22 24.33 4.41
N THR A 262 4.70 23.97 3.23
CA THR A 262 5.36 24.95 2.34
C THR A 262 4.31 25.85 1.69
N GLU A 263 4.68 27.12 1.44
CA GLU A 263 3.80 28.09 0.77
C GLU A 263 3.29 27.57 -0.58
N LYS A 264 4.15 26.89 -1.34
CA LYS A 264 3.80 26.28 -2.62
C LYS A 264 2.70 25.22 -2.46
N PHE A 265 2.85 24.31 -1.48
CA PHE A 265 1.86 23.27 -1.21
C PHE A 265 0.51 23.89 -0.81
N GLU A 266 0.51 24.89 0.08
CA GLU A 266 -0.73 25.59 0.46
C GLU A 266 -1.40 26.30 -0.72
N ASN A 267 -0.63 26.96 -1.58
CA ASN A 267 -1.15 27.65 -2.75
C ASN A 267 -1.77 26.68 -3.76
N ASP A 268 -1.15 25.52 -3.97
CA ASP A 268 -1.68 24.46 -4.81
C ASP A 268 -3.00 23.89 -4.24
N ILE A 269 -3.09 23.72 -2.92
CA ILE A 269 -4.35 23.34 -2.23
C ILE A 269 -5.43 24.41 -2.39
N LYS A 270 -5.11 25.69 -2.16
CA LYS A 270 -6.06 26.81 -2.34
C LYS A 270 -6.56 26.88 -3.77
N ALA A 271 -5.69 26.67 -4.75
CA ALA A 271 -6.07 26.62 -6.16
C ALA A 271 -7.01 25.44 -6.44
N ALA A 272 -6.73 24.25 -5.90
CA ALA A 272 -7.59 23.08 -6.05
C ALA A 272 -8.98 23.26 -5.41
N LEU A 273 -9.07 23.92 -4.26
CA LEU A 273 -10.35 24.23 -3.59
C LEU A 273 -11.16 25.32 -4.33
N GLY A 274 -10.51 26.13 -5.16
CA GLY A 274 -11.14 27.20 -5.94
C GLY A 274 -11.83 26.76 -7.23
N MET A 275 -11.98 25.45 -7.47
CA MET A 275 -12.60 24.92 -8.68
C MET A 275 -14.12 25.14 -8.70
N ASN A 276 -14.70 25.19 -9.91
CA ASN A 276 -16.11 25.55 -10.12
C ASN A 276 -17.10 24.52 -9.57
N SER A 277 -16.70 23.26 -9.49
CA SER A 277 -17.51 22.20 -8.93
C SER A 277 -16.76 21.45 -7.84
N HIS A 278 -17.53 20.83 -6.96
CA HIS A 278 -16.99 20.02 -5.89
C HIS A 278 -16.16 18.82 -6.41
N TRP A 279 -16.61 18.20 -7.50
CA TRP A 279 -15.91 17.07 -8.10
C TRP A 279 -14.59 17.52 -8.75
N ASP A 280 -14.60 18.67 -9.45
CA ASP A 280 -13.37 19.25 -10.01
C ASP A 280 -12.37 19.60 -8.90
N SER A 281 -12.87 20.08 -7.76
CA SER A 281 -12.04 20.35 -6.58
C SER A 281 -11.38 19.06 -6.06
N TYR A 282 -12.14 17.97 -5.98
CA TYR A 282 -11.65 16.68 -5.54
C TYR A 282 -10.54 16.11 -6.46
N GLU A 283 -10.71 16.14 -7.78
CA GLU A 283 -9.63 15.69 -8.68
C GLU A 283 -8.43 16.63 -8.68
N ALA A 284 -8.65 17.95 -8.59
CA ALA A 284 -7.54 18.88 -8.45
C ALA A 284 -6.73 18.57 -7.18
N LEU A 285 -7.40 18.28 -6.05
CA LEU A 285 -6.75 17.85 -4.81
C LEU A 285 -5.96 16.55 -4.98
N LYS A 286 -6.53 15.55 -5.69
CA LYS A 286 -5.78 14.32 -6.03
C LYS A 286 -4.51 14.63 -6.81
N GLY A 287 -4.56 15.53 -7.80
CA GLY A 287 -3.38 15.98 -8.53
C GLY A 287 -2.32 16.64 -7.63
N VAL A 288 -2.74 17.39 -6.61
CA VAL A 288 -1.84 17.93 -5.58
C VAL A 288 -1.21 16.77 -4.78
N PHE A 289 -2.00 15.83 -4.28
CA PHE A 289 -1.48 14.68 -3.51
C PHE A 289 -0.59 13.74 -4.36
N ASP A 290 -0.85 13.62 -5.66
CA ASP A 290 0.04 12.95 -6.60
C ASP A 290 1.39 13.67 -6.78
N THR A 291 1.44 14.97 -6.51
CA THR A 291 2.67 15.75 -6.59
C THR A 291 3.47 15.69 -5.29
N TYR A 292 2.80 15.85 -4.15
CA TYR A 292 3.42 16.05 -2.84
C TYR A 292 3.42 14.81 -1.94
N GLY A 293 2.53 13.85 -2.21
CA GLY A 293 2.27 12.67 -1.38
C GLY A 293 0.87 12.72 -0.79
N TYR A 294 0.36 11.57 -0.38
CA TYR A 294 -0.96 11.43 0.25
C TYR A 294 -0.86 11.42 1.77
N VAL A 295 0.19 10.78 2.30
CA VAL A 295 0.39 10.62 3.74
C VAL A 295 1.76 11.10 4.15
N TRP A 296 1.93 11.35 5.43
CA TRP A 296 3.20 11.75 6.02
C TRP A 296 3.36 11.07 7.38
N ALA A 297 4.60 10.69 7.70
CA ALA A 297 4.92 9.97 8.93
C ALA A 297 5.29 10.97 10.02
N GLN A 298 4.46 11.05 11.07
CA GLN A 298 4.76 11.89 12.23
C GLN A 298 5.91 11.30 13.04
N LYS A 299 6.13 9.99 12.95
CA LYS A 299 7.22 9.33 13.66
C LYS A 299 8.05 8.51 12.69
N VAL A 300 9.35 8.75 12.67
CA VAL A 300 10.28 7.99 11.83
C VAL A 300 11.36 7.37 12.67
N THR A 301 11.58 6.07 12.47
CA THR A 301 12.65 5.33 13.12
C THR A 301 13.85 5.26 12.19
N LEU A 302 15.02 5.58 12.72
CA LEU A 302 16.30 5.66 12.04
C LEU A 302 17.23 4.55 12.49
N GLY A 303 18.00 4.00 11.55
CA GLY A 303 19.03 3.02 11.85
C GLY A 303 19.37 2.16 10.64
N GLY A 304 19.47 0.85 10.87
CA GLY A 304 19.70 -0.16 9.84
C GLY A 304 18.58 -1.19 9.76
N LYS A 305 18.34 -1.75 8.58
CA LYS A 305 17.31 -2.75 8.31
C LYS A 305 17.88 -3.89 7.47
N LEU A 306 17.65 -5.12 7.90
CA LEU A 306 17.92 -6.34 7.16
C LEU A 306 16.57 -6.99 6.83
N MET A 307 16.35 -7.38 5.58
CA MET A 307 15.11 -7.98 5.12
C MET A 307 15.41 -9.17 4.24
N ALA A 308 14.96 -10.34 4.65
CA ALA A 308 14.98 -11.55 3.84
C ALA A 308 13.55 -11.92 3.44
N SER A 309 13.38 -12.38 2.20
CA SER A 309 12.07 -12.69 1.66
C SER A 309 12.11 -13.86 0.69
N GLU A 310 10.99 -14.57 0.59
CA GLU A 310 10.79 -15.69 -0.31
C GLU A 310 9.44 -15.54 -1.00
N LYS A 311 9.43 -15.51 -2.34
CA LYS A 311 8.19 -15.61 -3.13
C LYS A 311 7.79 -17.08 -3.28
N PHE A 312 6.50 -17.36 -3.13
CA PHE A 312 5.92 -18.69 -3.27
C PHE A 312 4.54 -18.62 -3.94
N GLU A 313 4.12 -19.73 -4.53
CA GLU A 313 2.82 -19.87 -5.19
C GLU A 313 1.86 -20.71 -4.31
N GLY A 314 0.58 -20.31 -4.26
CA GLY A 314 -0.46 -21.00 -3.50
C GLY A 314 -0.82 -20.37 -2.14
N LYS A 315 -2.06 -20.61 -1.69
CA LYS A 315 -2.60 -20.10 -0.41
C LYS A 315 -2.41 -21.08 0.77
N GLU A 316 -1.74 -22.21 0.54
CA GLU A 316 -1.65 -23.28 1.54
C GLU A 316 -0.69 -22.93 2.68
N THR A 317 -1.09 -23.30 3.90
CA THR A 317 -0.25 -23.20 5.13
C THR A 317 1.09 -23.91 4.99
N LYS A 318 1.16 -24.97 4.18
CA LYS A 318 2.39 -25.71 3.88
C LYS A 318 3.40 -24.88 3.09
N ALA A 319 2.97 -24.18 2.03
CA ALA A 319 3.84 -23.35 1.21
C ALA A 319 4.42 -22.19 2.03
N LEU A 320 3.59 -21.56 2.88
CA LEU A 320 4.03 -20.54 3.83
C LEU A 320 5.07 -21.08 4.83
N ALA A 321 4.83 -22.26 5.41
CA ALA A 321 5.78 -22.87 6.36
C ALA A 321 7.14 -23.17 5.72
N ILE A 322 7.16 -23.63 4.46
CA ILE A 322 8.39 -23.86 3.70
C ILE A 322 9.12 -22.53 3.41
N ALA A 323 8.38 -21.50 2.95
CA ALA A 323 8.93 -20.18 2.69
C ALA A 323 9.55 -19.57 3.97
N LYS A 324 8.86 -19.70 5.11
CA LYS A 324 9.36 -19.26 6.41
C LYS A 324 10.67 -19.97 6.79
N ALA A 325 10.70 -21.30 6.70
CA ALA A 325 11.92 -22.07 6.99
C ALA A 325 13.09 -21.70 6.05
N SER A 326 12.81 -21.41 4.77
CA SER A 326 13.80 -20.95 3.79
C SER A 326 14.40 -19.59 4.18
N VAL A 327 13.55 -18.63 4.53
CA VAL A 327 13.97 -17.29 4.97
C VAL A 327 14.73 -17.33 6.28
N ASP A 328 14.28 -18.11 7.26
CA ASP A 328 14.99 -18.27 8.54
C ASP A 328 16.35 -18.93 8.32
N ALA A 329 16.45 -19.93 7.43
CA ALA A 329 17.73 -20.52 7.03
C ALA A 329 18.63 -19.52 6.29
N MET A 330 18.07 -18.59 5.50
CA MET A 330 18.86 -17.53 4.86
C MET A 330 19.43 -16.55 5.90
N ILE A 331 18.59 -16.08 6.83
CA ILE A 331 19.03 -15.20 7.91
C ILE A 331 20.09 -15.90 8.77
N ASN A 332 19.89 -17.17 9.11
CA ASN A 332 20.83 -17.99 9.88
C ASN A 332 22.09 -18.39 9.08
N GLY A 333 22.00 -18.54 7.76
CA GLY A 333 23.13 -18.87 6.89
C GLY A 333 24.04 -17.67 6.56
N LEU A 334 23.55 -16.44 6.70
CA LEU A 334 24.39 -15.23 6.68
C LEU A 334 25.45 -15.27 7.80
N TYR A 335 25.20 -16.00 8.88
CA TYR A 335 26.18 -16.22 9.94
C TYR A 335 27.33 -17.14 9.50
N GLU A 336 27.30 -17.75 8.31
CA GLU A 336 28.32 -18.71 7.88
C GLU A 336 29.19 -18.22 6.72
N THR A 337 28.65 -17.35 5.86
CA THR A 337 29.31 -16.90 4.63
C THR A 337 29.33 -15.37 4.57
N GLY A 338 30.49 -14.75 4.79
CA GLY A 338 30.61 -13.30 4.89
C GLY A 338 30.25 -12.58 3.59
N VAL A 339 29.06 -11.95 3.55
CA VAL A 339 28.56 -11.17 2.40
C VAL A 339 28.71 -9.67 2.69
N SER A 340 29.12 -8.86 1.73
CA SER A 340 29.21 -7.40 1.90
C SER A 340 27.84 -6.69 1.88
N SER A 341 27.77 -5.48 2.42
CA SER A 341 26.57 -4.65 2.47
C SER A 341 26.35 -3.92 1.12
N PHE A 342 25.09 -3.85 0.67
CA PHE A 342 24.61 -3.60 -0.72
C PHE A 342 24.61 -4.81 -1.68
N PHE A 343 24.07 -5.94 -1.25
CA PHE A 343 23.73 -7.03 -2.17
C PHE A 343 22.23 -7.33 -2.10
N THR A 344 21.56 -7.25 -3.25
CA THR A 344 20.35 -8.03 -3.51
C THR A 344 20.80 -9.35 -4.08
N VAL A 345 20.78 -10.41 -3.26
CA VAL A 345 21.01 -11.76 -3.75
C VAL A 345 19.66 -12.34 -4.15
N ASP A 346 19.36 -12.27 -5.44
CA ASP A 346 18.24 -13.02 -6.01
C ASP A 346 18.71 -14.44 -6.33
N ARG A 347 18.15 -15.44 -5.64
CA ARG A 347 18.34 -16.86 -5.98
C ARG A 347 17.02 -17.44 -6.47
N GLU A 348 17.05 -18.02 -7.66
CA GLU A 348 15.95 -18.85 -8.15
C GLU A 348 16.28 -20.31 -7.85
N ARG A 349 15.36 -21.00 -7.17
CA ARG A 349 15.47 -22.44 -6.92
C ARG A 349 14.23 -23.13 -7.44
N ALA A 350 14.40 -24.02 -8.41
CA ALA A 350 13.37 -24.97 -8.81
C ALA A 350 13.38 -26.16 -7.83
N SER A 351 12.20 -26.51 -7.30
CA SER A 351 12.04 -27.73 -6.48
C SER A 351 12.30 -28.98 -7.33
N SER A 352 13.00 -29.98 -6.78
CA SER A 352 13.23 -31.29 -7.41
C SER A 352 12.12 -32.30 -7.16
N ASP A 353 11.12 -31.94 -6.35
CA ASP A 353 9.99 -32.82 -6.00
C ASP A 353 8.74 -32.38 -6.77
N SER A 354 7.94 -33.34 -7.21
CA SER A 354 6.93 -33.24 -8.29
C SER A 354 5.68 -32.38 -8.02
N SER A 355 5.83 -31.19 -7.44
CA SER A 355 4.86 -30.10 -7.46
C SER A 355 5.57 -28.79 -7.76
N VAL A 356 5.26 -28.23 -8.93
CA VAL A 356 5.83 -27.02 -9.53
C VAL A 356 5.64 -25.81 -8.61
N TYR A 357 6.67 -25.45 -7.84
CA TYR A 357 6.74 -24.18 -7.11
C TYR A 357 8.04 -23.48 -7.51
N VAL A 358 7.93 -22.24 -8.01
CA VAL A 358 9.08 -21.38 -8.31
C VAL A 358 9.34 -20.50 -7.08
N TYR A 359 10.43 -20.76 -6.38
CA TYR A 359 10.85 -19.94 -5.25
C TYR A 359 11.88 -18.91 -5.72
N LYS A 360 11.62 -17.64 -5.39
CA LYS A 360 12.56 -16.54 -5.59
C LYS A 360 12.88 -15.91 -4.24
N SER A 361 14.10 -16.14 -3.78
CA SER A 361 14.60 -15.58 -2.53
C SER A 361 15.27 -14.23 -2.77
N SER A 362 15.11 -13.29 -1.84
CA SER A 362 15.75 -11.97 -1.91
C SER A 362 16.19 -11.49 -0.52
N LEU A 363 17.41 -10.96 -0.43
CA LEU A 363 17.97 -10.33 0.76
C LEU A 363 18.25 -8.85 0.49
N LYS A 364 17.88 -7.96 1.42
CA LYS A 364 18.11 -6.53 1.33
C LYS A 364 18.67 -5.98 2.64
N VAL A 365 19.65 -5.08 2.52
CA VAL A 365 20.26 -4.36 3.64
C VAL A 365 20.12 -2.86 3.39
N GLN A 366 19.70 -2.11 4.41
CA GLN A 366 19.52 -0.67 4.36
C GLN A 366 20.17 -0.02 5.59
N GLY A 367 20.87 1.10 5.41
CA GLY A 367 21.60 1.78 6.47
C GLY A 367 22.90 1.05 6.90
N GLY A 368 23.73 1.74 7.67
CA GLY A 368 25.04 1.24 8.10
C GLY A 368 26.10 1.34 7.00
N ASP A 369 27.34 1.05 7.36
CA ASP A 369 28.47 1.12 6.43
C ASP A 369 28.46 -0.06 5.45
N SER A 370 28.41 0.25 4.15
CA SER A 370 28.42 -0.72 3.07
C SER A 370 29.77 -1.44 2.87
N THR A 371 30.82 -0.88 3.46
CA THR A 371 32.22 -1.26 3.25
C THR A 371 32.88 -1.84 4.51
N ALA A 372 32.19 -1.83 5.66
CA ALA A 372 32.67 -2.52 6.85
C ALA A 372 32.88 -4.00 6.53
N ASN A 373 34.10 -4.51 6.75
CA ASN A 373 34.55 -5.85 6.36
C ASN A 373 33.51 -6.93 6.73
N ALA A 374 32.73 -7.30 5.71
CA ALA A 374 31.68 -8.31 5.68
C ALA A 374 30.57 -8.15 6.75
N PHE A 375 29.36 -8.58 6.41
CA PHE A 375 28.53 -9.28 7.39
C PHE A 375 29.41 -10.40 7.95
N ASP A 376 30.13 -10.14 9.03
CA ASP A 376 30.82 -11.18 9.76
C ASP A 376 29.80 -12.23 10.21
N ARG A 377 30.30 -13.39 10.65
CA ARG A 377 29.45 -14.50 11.10
C ARG A 377 28.42 -14.12 12.18
N SER A 378 28.51 -12.95 12.80
CA SER A 378 27.63 -12.50 13.90
C SER A 378 26.89 -11.19 13.59
N ARG A 379 26.98 -10.65 12.37
CA ARG A 379 26.43 -9.32 11.98
C ARG A 379 27.01 -8.16 12.80
N THR A 380 28.10 -8.39 13.54
CA THR A 380 28.62 -7.49 14.57
C THR A 380 29.36 -6.28 14.00
N GLY A 381 30.15 -6.45 12.93
CA GLY A 381 30.86 -5.35 12.26
C GLY A 381 29.92 -4.33 11.63
N TRP A 382 28.95 -4.78 10.83
CA TRP A 382 27.93 -3.90 10.23
C TRP A 382 27.03 -3.27 11.31
N ALA A 383 26.56 -4.03 12.31
CA ALA A 383 25.76 -3.46 13.40
C ALA A 383 26.57 -2.46 14.27
N ALA A 384 27.87 -2.68 14.47
CA ALA A 384 28.74 -1.72 15.14
C ALA A 384 28.97 -0.44 14.31
N SER A 385 28.92 -0.55 12.98
CA SER A 385 28.99 0.63 12.09
C SER A 385 27.81 1.58 12.31
N LEU A 386 26.61 1.05 12.59
CA LEU A 386 25.44 1.86 12.91
C LEU A 386 25.67 2.67 14.18
N LYS A 387 26.26 2.06 15.22
CA LYS A 387 26.54 2.75 16.49
C LYS A 387 27.63 3.82 16.36
N SER A 388 28.64 3.56 15.52
CA SER A 388 29.81 4.44 15.39
C SER A 388 29.67 5.54 14.34
N LYS A 389 28.74 5.41 13.38
CA LYS A 389 28.57 6.36 12.27
C LYS A 389 27.10 6.76 12.06
N PRO A 390 26.56 7.75 12.81
CA PRO A 390 25.18 8.23 12.63
C PRO A 390 24.85 8.77 11.23
N SER A 391 25.86 9.20 10.46
CA SER A 391 25.69 9.61 9.06
C SER A 391 25.22 8.48 8.13
N THR A 392 25.33 7.22 8.57
CA THR A 392 24.90 6.04 7.80
C THR A 392 23.45 5.64 8.08
N TRP A 393 22.78 6.30 9.03
CA TRP A 393 21.41 5.98 9.39
C TRP A 393 20.45 6.34 8.27
N GLN A 394 19.50 5.44 8.02
CA GLN A 394 18.40 5.68 7.09
C GLN A 394 17.08 5.52 7.81
N VAL A 395 16.00 6.04 7.20
CA VAL A 395 14.65 5.73 7.68
C VAL A 395 14.34 4.27 7.40
N ILE A 396 14.15 3.52 8.47
CA ILE A 396 13.89 2.09 8.43
C ILE A 396 12.42 1.77 8.72
N ARG A 397 11.72 2.65 9.46
CA ARG A 397 10.27 2.58 9.67
C ARG A 397 9.59 3.94 9.57
N ASN A 398 8.40 3.93 9.00
CA ASN A 398 7.45 5.05 9.00
C ASN A 398 6.29 4.67 9.93
N ASP A 399 6.26 5.30 11.09
CA ASP A 399 5.27 5.09 12.15
C ASP A 399 4.35 6.32 12.24
N GLU A 400 3.17 6.17 12.85
CA GLU A 400 2.21 7.26 13.10
C GLU A 400 1.89 8.09 11.85
N LEU A 401 1.28 7.44 10.86
CA LEU A 401 0.91 8.08 9.60
C LEU A 401 -0.31 8.99 9.77
N ILE A 402 -0.26 10.14 9.11
CA ILE A 402 -1.39 11.05 8.94
C ILE A 402 -1.58 11.39 7.45
N PRO A 403 -2.80 11.72 7.00
CA PRO A 403 -2.99 12.38 5.72
C PRO A 403 -2.20 13.69 5.69
N ILE A 404 -1.53 13.97 4.58
CA ILE A 404 -0.62 15.13 4.50
C ILE A 404 -1.32 16.47 4.71
N TYR A 405 -2.62 16.53 4.40
CA TYR A 405 -3.44 17.73 4.59
C TYR A 405 -3.78 18.01 6.06
N GLU A 406 -3.57 17.06 7.00
CA GLU A 406 -3.75 17.32 8.45
C GLU A 406 -2.73 18.34 9.00
N LEU A 407 -1.71 18.68 8.22
CA LEU A 407 -0.73 19.72 8.58
C LEU A 407 -1.18 21.14 8.20
N LEU A 408 -2.28 21.28 7.46
CA LEU A 408 -2.85 22.58 7.09
C LEU A 408 -3.47 23.28 8.30
N ASP A 409 -3.66 24.60 8.20
CA ASP A 409 -4.42 25.35 9.20
C ASP A 409 -5.90 24.89 9.25
N GLU A 410 -6.57 25.16 10.36
CA GLU A 410 -7.93 24.66 10.63
C GLU A 410 -8.95 25.01 9.53
N ASN A 411 -8.81 26.18 8.90
CA ASN A 411 -9.74 26.63 7.86
C ASN A 411 -9.55 25.83 6.56
N LEU A 412 -8.32 25.72 6.06
CA LEU A 412 -8.03 24.93 4.86
C LEU A 412 -8.30 23.44 5.11
N LEU A 413 -7.91 22.92 6.28
CA LEU A 413 -8.16 21.53 6.68
C LEU A 413 -9.65 21.19 6.64
N SER A 414 -10.50 22.05 7.18
CA SER A 414 -11.96 21.85 7.18
C SER A 414 -12.52 21.80 5.76
N GLN A 415 -12.07 22.69 4.88
CA GLN A 415 -12.49 22.71 3.48
C GLN A 415 -12.04 21.46 2.71
N VAL A 416 -10.78 21.03 2.87
CA VAL A 416 -10.28 19.79 2.26
C VAL A 416 -11.07 18.58 2.76
N LYS A 417 -11.32 18.49 4.07
CA LYS A 417 -12.11 17.40 4.65
C LYS A 417 -13.53 17.35 4.11
N ASP A 418 -14.20 18.50 3.97
CA ASP A 418 -15.54 18.56 3.36
C ASP A 418 -15.51 18.13 1.88
N VAL A 419 -14.46 18.52 1.13
CA VAL A 419 -14.26 18.07 -0.26
C VAL A 419 -14.12 16.56 -0.34
N MET A 420 -13.19 15.98 0.43
CA MET A 420 -12.93 14.54 0.44
C MET A 420 -14.13 13.74 0.93
N GLU A 421 -14.80 14.17 2.00
CA GLU A 421 -15.92 13.45 2.63
C GLU A 421 -17.14 13.35 1.71
N ARG A 422 -17.50 14.43 1.03
CA ARG A 422 -18.61 14.39 0.06
C ARG A 422 -18.26 13.56 -1.17
N ALA A 423 -17.02 13.58 -1.65
CA ALA A 423 -16.57 12.67 -2.71
C ALA A 423 -16.68 11.21 -2.26
N HIS A 424 -16.18 10.89 -1.06
CA HIS A 424 -16.27 9.56 -0.47
C HIS A 424 -17.70 9.06 -0.31
N LYS A 425 -18.67 9.90 0.07
CA LYS A 425 -20.10 9.52 0.15
C LYS A 425 -20.69 9.04 -1.17
N THR A 426 -20.13 9.45 -2.31
CA THR A 426 -20.61 8.97 -3.62
C THR A 426 -20.05 7.60 -4.02
N VAL A 427 -19.00 7.14 -3.33
CA VAL A 427 -18.27 5.92 -3.67
C VAL A 427 -18.39 4.86 -2.58
N ARG A 428 -18.34 5.24 -1.30
CA ARG A 428 -18.38 4.35 -0.14
C ARG A 428 -19.81 4.06 0.28
N VAL A 429 -20.04 2.84 0.75
CA VAL A 429 -21.32 2.41 1.32
C VAL A 429 -21.46 2.96 2.73
N THR A 430 -22.62 3.56 3.02
CA THR A 430 -22.99 4.04 4.35
C THR A 430 -24.19 3.28 4.91
N THR A 431 -24.43 3.41 6.21
CA THR A 431 -25.62 2.87 6.88
C THR A 431 -26.93 3.48 6.41
N SER A 432 -26.86 4.70 5.85
CA SER A 432 -27.98 5.39 5.22
C SER A 432 -28.14 5.11 3.72
N SER A 433 -27.15 4.49 3.07
CA SER A 433 -27.17 4.26 1.62
C SER A 433 -28.29 3.29 1.24
N GLU A 434 -29.04 3.63 0.20
CA GLU A 434 -30.01 2.72 -0.40
C GLU A 434 -29.32 1.93 -1.53
N LEU A 435 -29.15 0.64 -1.30
CA LEU A 435 -28.34 -0.26 -2.12
C LEU A 435 -29.24 -1.17 -2.95
N THR A 436 -28.95 -1.26 -4.24
CA THR A 436 -29.39 -2.39 -5.07
C THR A 436 -28.20 -3.31 -5.26
N ILE A 437 -28.28 -4.53 -4.74
CA ILE A 437 -27.19 -5.51 -4.83
C ILE A 437 -27.53 -6.59 -5.84
N ARG A 438 -26.57 -6.97 -6.68
CA ARG A 438 -26.73 -7.90 -7.80
C ARG A 438 -25.82 -9.09 -7.62
N ASN A 439 -26.35 -10.28 -7.86
CA ASN A 439 -25.57 -11.51 -7.86
C ASN A 439 -24.83 -11.65 -9.20
N ILE A 440 -23.54 -11.97 -9.16
CA ILE A 440 -22.70 -12.04 -10.36
C ILE A 440 -23.10 -13.20 -11.29
N GLU A 441 -23.38 -14.37 -10.71
CA GLU A 441 -23.69 -15.59 -11.47
C GLU A 441 -25.04 -15.49 -12.19
N THR A 442 -26.08 -15.01 -11.51
CA THR A 442 -27.43 -14.90 -12.09
C THR A 442 -27.68 -13.57 -12.82
N ASN A 443 -26.82 -12.57 -12.61
CA ASN A 443 -26.97 -11.18 -13.08
C ASN A 443 -28.29 -10.52 -12.63
N TYR A 444 -28.91 -11.01 -11.55
CA TYR A 444 -30.18 -10.54 -11.02
C TYR A 444 -30.01 -9.88 -9.65
N THR A 445 -30.88 -8.90 -9.36
CA THR A 445 -30.82 -8.10 -8.14
C THR A 445 -31.55 -8.79 -7.00
N LEU A 446 -30.95 -8.78 -5.80
CA LEU A 446 -31.61 -9.26 -4.59
C LEU A 446 -32.86 -8.43 -4.34
N GLY A 447 -33.98 -9.11 -4.15
CA GLY A 447 -35.22 -8.47 -3.77
C GLY A 447 -36.07 -9.36 -2.88
N TRP A 448 -37.18 -8.78 -2.44
CA TRP A 448 -38.19 -9.49 -1.66
C TRP A 448 -39.54 -9.37 -2.38
N LYS A 449 -40.50 -10.24 -2.05
CA LYS A 449 -41.87 -10.13 -2.56
C LYS A 449 -42.86 -10.19 -1.40
N PRO A 450 -44.02 -9.50 -1.46
CA PRO A 450 -45.01 -9.44 -0.39
C PRO A 450 -45.84 -10.75 -0.28
N PHE A 451 -45.15 -11.88 -0.30
CA PHE A 451 -45.66 -13.22 -0.15
C PHE A 451 -44.89 -13.93 0.96
N TYR A 452 -45.50 -14.95 1.56
CA TYR A 452 -44.91 -15.78 2.61
C TYR A 452 -44.80 -17.21 2.12
N TYR A 453 -43.73 -17.94 2.47
CA TYR A 453 -43.59 -19.34 2.07
C TYR A 453 -44.71 -20.21 2.68
N GLY A 454 -45.19 -21.17 1.89
CA GLY A 454 -46.47 -21.86 2.13
C GLY A 454 -46.41 -23.19 2.90
N SER A 455 -45.27 -23.59 3.46
CA SER A 455 -45.05 -24.93 4.02
C SER A 455 -45.85 -25.23 5.30
N ALA A 456 -46.08 -24.24 6.17
CA ALA A 456 -46.89 -24.39 7.38
C ALA A 456 -47.68 -23.12 7.74
N PRO A 457 -48.92 -23.22 8.26
CA PRO A 457 -49.60 -22.08 8.89
C PRO A 457 -48.78 -21.53 10.04
N GLY A 458 -48.66 -20.20 10.16
CA GLY A 458 -47.82 -19.58 11.18
C GLY A 458 -46.39 -19.28 10.74
N TYR A 459 -45.97 -19.76 9.56
CA TYR A 459 -44.68 -19.36 9.01
C TYR A 459 -44.72 -17.90 8.56
N THR A 460 -43.78 -17.10 9.06
CA THR A 460 -43.75 -15.63 8.87
C THR A 460 -42.62 -15.17 7.95
N GLY A 461 -41.84 -16.09 7.37
CA GLY A 461 -40.79 -15.78 6.41
C GLY A 461 -41.37 -15.27 5.09
N MET A 462 -41.13 -14.00 4.79
CA MET A 462 -41.46 -13.42 3.49
C MET A 462 -40.46 -13.89 2.43
N VAL A 463 -40.95 -14.04 1.20
CA VAL A 463 -40.19 -14.55 0.06
C VAL A 463 -39.06 -13.58 -0.29
N VAL A 464 -37.85 -14.12 -0.33
CA VAL A 464 -36.64 -13.45 -0.86
C VAL A 464 -36.21 -14.16 -2.13
N THR A 465 -35.81 -13.39 -3.13
CA THR A 465 -35.49 -13.89 -4.47
C THR A 465 -34.51 -12.96 -5.16
N THR A 466 -33.82 -13.42 -6.21
CA THR A 466 -33.23 -12.47 -7.18
C THR A 466 -34.14 -12.34 -8.39
N CYS A 467 -34.25 -11.13 -8.93
CA CYS A 467 -35.09 -10.84 -10.08
C CYS A 467 -34.38 -9.86 -11.04
N PRO A 468 -34.74 -9.86 -12.33
CA PRO A 468 -34.24 -8.83 -13.25
C PRO A 468 -34.75 -7.46 -12.80
N VAL A 469 -34.02 -6.39 -13.15
CA VAL A 469 -34.47 -5.02 -12.91
C VAL A 469 -35.71 -4.75 -13.78
N ILE A 470 -36.88 -4.58 -13.15
CA ILE A 470 -38.19 -4.61 -13.83
C ILE A 470 -38.56 -3.24 -14.44
N SER A 471 -37.95 -2.14 -14.00
CA SER A 471 -38.23 -0.79 -14.51
C SER A 471 -36.97 -0.11 -15.08
N ALA A 472 -37.13 0.60 -16.20
CA ALA A 472 -36.07 1.42 -16.77
C ALA A 472 -35.64 2.59 -15.86
N SER A 473 -36.49 2.99 -14.90
CA SER A 473 -36.18 3.96 -13.85
C SER A 473 -35.46 3.33 -12.63
N GLY A 474 -35.50 2.00 -12.48
CA GLY A 474 -34.93 1.27 -11.34
C GLY A 474 -35.71 1.47 -10.03
N GLU A 475 -36.95 1.92 -10.08
CA GLU A 475 -37.84 2.15 -8.91
C GLU A 475 -38.68 0.91 -8.55
N ASP A 476 -38.07 -0.27 -8.47
CA ASP A 476 -38.69 -1.39 -7.76
C ASP A 476 -38.24 -1.29 -6.29
N ASP A 477 -39.09 -0.74 -5.42
CA ASP A 477 -38.81 -0.62 -3.98
C ASP A 477 -38.42 -1.96 -3.34
N SER A 478 -38.82 -3.07 -3.96
CA SER A 478 -38.53 -4.41 -3.45
C SER A 478 -37.09 -4.88 -3.65
N VAL A 479 -36.24 -4.12 -4.35
CA VAL A 479 -34.81 -4.42 -4.54
C VAL A 479 -33.87 -3.42 -3.86
N ALA A 480 -34.43 -2.45 -3.13
CA ALA A 480 -33.65 -1.46 -2.37
C ALA A 480 -33.42 -1.96 -0.94
N TRP A 481 -32.16 -1.99 -0.52
CA TRP A 481 -31.70 -2.48 0.78
C TRP A 481 -30.87 -1.44 1.51
N ARG A 482 -30.74 -1.57 2.82
CA ARG A 482 -29.80 -0.82 3.67
C ARG A 482 -29.00 -1.79 4.52
N PHE A 483 -27.72 -1.49 4.70
CA PHE A 483 -26.87 -2.20 5.64
C PHE A 483 -26.82 -1.42 6.95
N VAL A 484 -27.37 -1.99 8.02
CA VAL A 484 -27.38 -1.36 9.34
C VAL A 484 -26.31 -2.03 10.20
N LYS A 485 -25.30 -1.28 10.62
CA LYS A 485 -24.23 -1.81 11.49
C LYS A 485 -24.82 -2.40 12.77
N VAL A 486 -24.35 -3.59 13.15
CA VAL A 486 -24.55 -4.10 14.51
C VAL A 486 -23.71 -3.23 15.43
N PRO A 487 -24.29 -2.57 16.46
CA PRO A 487 -23.54 -1.66 17.31
C PRO A 487 -22.34 -2.36 17.97
N THR A 488 -21.14 -1.84 17.77
CA THR A 488 -19.95 -2.20 18.54
C THR A 488 -19.51 -0.97 19.35
N ASN A 489 -18.90 -1.18 20.52
CA ASN A 489 -18.66 -0.11 21.49
C ASN A 489 -17.72 1.03 20.99
N ASN A 490 -17.07 0.90 19.83
CA ASN A 490 -15.95 1.77 19.43
C ASN A 490 -16.06 2.41 18.04
N ASP A 491 -17.07 2.10 17.20
CA ASP A 491 -17.15 2.66 15.83
C ASP A 491 -18.42 3.49 15.62
N GLN A 492 -18.24 4.80 15.46
CA GLN A 492 -19.31 5.76 15.12
C GLN A 492 -19.33 6.11 13.63
N SER A 493 -18.45 5.53 12.81
CA SER A 493 -18.40 5.79 11.38
C SER A 493 -19.71 5.36 10.71
N PRO A 494 -20.32 6.22 9.87
CA PRO A 494 -21.50 5.85 9.10
C PRO A 494 -21.16 4.89 7.96
N TYR A 495 -19.88 4.70 7.65
CA TYR A 495 -19.42 3.86 6.54
C TYR A 495 -19.32 2.39 6.91
N ILE A 496 -19.55 1.51 5.94
CA ILE A 496 -19.38 0.05 6.08
C ILE A 496 -17.96 -0.35 5.67
N HIS A 497 -17.31 -1.16 6.50
CA HIS A 497 -16.02 -1.78 6.23
C HIS A 497 -16.18 -3.27 5.96
N PHE A 498 -15.21 -3.85 5.26
CA PHE A 498 -15.08 -5.30 5.18
C PHE A 498 -14.72 -5.88 6.56
N GLY A 499 -15.41 -6.94 6.95
CA GLY A 499 -15.35 -7.54 8.28
C GLY A 499 -16.46 -7.06 9.21
N ASP A 500 -17.14 -5.96 8.87
CA ASP A 500 -18.28 -5.48 9.66
C ASP A 500 -19.42 -6.49 9.63
N THR A 501 -20.09 -6.61 10.77
CA THR A 501 -21.34 -7.33 10.89
C THR A 501 -22.50 -6.35 10.75
N VAL A 502 -23.39 -6.62 9.82
CA VAL A 502 -24.54 -5.78 9.49
C VAL A 502 -25.84 -6.58 9.53
N TYR A 503 -26.91 -5.87 9.83
CA TYR A 503 -28.26 -6.24 9.51
C TYR A 503 -28.60 -5.76 8.10
N ILE A 504 -29.28 -6.59 7.31
CA ILE A 504 -29.71 -6.23 5.95
C ILE A 504 -31.22 -5.99 5.99
N GLN A 505 -31.64 -4.75 5.71
CA GLN A 505 -33.03 -4.31 5.79
C GLN A 505 -33.52 -3.80 4.44
N PRO A 506 -34.80 -4.00 4.08
CA PRO A 506 -35.40 -3.27 2.98
C PRO A 506 -35.35 -1.76 3.24
N ALA A 507 -34.99 -0.97 2.22
CA ALA A 507 -34.98 0.48 2.33
C ALA A 507 -36.41 1.03 2.50
N PHE A 508 -37.35 0.51 1.75
CA PHE A 508 -38.75 0.92 1.83
C PHE A 508 -39.68 -0.29 1.75
N ILE A 509 -40.74 -0.28 2.54
CA ILE A 509 -41.84 -1.24 2.45
C ILE A 509 -43.14 -0.44 2.42
N PRO A 510 -43.90 -0.48 1.32
CA PRO A 510 -45.16 0.24 1.21
C PRO A 510 -46.11 -0.09 2.37
N GLY A 511 -46.62 0.94 3.04
CA GLY A 511 -47.63 0.80 4.09
C GLY A 511 -47.11 0.30 5.45
N VAL A 512 -45.80 0.09 5.61
CA VAL A 512 -45.19 -0.26 6.91
C VAL A 512 -44.34 0.91 7.42
N LYS A 513 -44.64 1.39 8.63
CA LYS A 513 -43.90 2.49 9.26
C LYS A 513 -42.60 2.08 9.95
N THR A 514 -42.38 0.78 10.17
CA THR A 514 -41.30 0.28 11.05
C THR A 514 -40.19 -0.40 10.26
N ASN A 515 -38.94 0.01 10.48
CA ASN A 515 -37.70 -0.57 9.96
C ASN A 515 -37.37 -1.92 10.62
N ASN A 516 -38.35 -2.81 10.77
CA ASN A 516 -38.21 -4.01 11.60
C ASN A 516 -38.14 -5.31 10.79
N PHE A 517 -37.87 -5.20 9.49
CA PHE A 517 -37.69 -6.33 8.60
C PHE A 517 -36.21 -6.56 8.36
N TYR A 518 -35.80 -7.81 8.52
CA TYR A 518 -34.41 -8.22 8.44
C TYR A 518 -34.27 -9.46 7.57
N LEU A 519 -33.23 -9.47 6.74
CA LEU A 519 -32.84 -10.66 6.00
C LEU A 519 -32.40 -11.74 6.98
N HIS A 520 -33.05 -12.89 6.91
CA HIS A 520 -32.90 -13.98 7.85
C HIS A 520 -32.45 -15.24 7.11
N GLY A 521 -31.42 -15.91 7.64
CA GLY A 521 -31.06 -17.25 7.24
C GLY A 521 -31.60 -18.28 8.23
N SER A 522 -32.53 -19.14 7.79
CA SER A 522 -33.20 -20.10 8.65
C SER A 522 -32.67 -21.52 8.45
N TYR A 523 -32.09 -22.10 9.51
CA TYR A 523 -31.74 -23.52 9.57
C TYR A 523 -32.92 -24.43 9.94
N ARG A 524 -34.07 -23.85 10.26
CA ARG A 524 -35.29 -24.61 10.59
C ARG A 524 -36.04 -25.05 9.35
N TYR A 525 -35.79 -24.40 8.22
CA TYR A 525 -36.50 -24.61 6.96
C TYR A 525 -35.48 -24.78 5.84
N GLN A 526 -35.79 -25.65 4.89
CA GLN A 526 -34.98 -25.86 3.71
C GLN A 526 -35.40 -24.89 2.61
N ALA A 527 -34.47 -24.59 1.71
CA ALA A 527 -34.70 -23.80 0.52
C ALA A 527 -35.90 -24.37 -0.27
N PRO A 528 -36.87 -23.54 -0.64
CA PRO A 528 -38.21 -23.94 -1.06
C PRO A 528 -38.29 -24.65 -2.42
N VAL A 529 -37.24 -24.55 -3.24
CA VAL A 529 -37.15 -25.17 -4.57
C VAL A 529 -36.17 -26.32 -4.54
N THR A 530 -34.93 -26.06 -4.09
CA THR A 530 -33.87 -27.07 -4.16
C THR A 530 -33.84 -28.03 -2.97
N GLU A 531 -34.41 -27.65 -1.82
CA GLU A 531 -34.43 -28.41 -0.57
C GLU A 531 -33.04 -28.88 -0.07
N SER A 532 -31.96 -28.42 -0.70
CA SER A 532 -30.59 -28.89 -0.47
C SER A 532 -29.80 -28.02 0.50
N ALA A 533 -30.36 -26.89 0.90
CA ALA A 533 -29.71 -25.83 1.66
C ALA A 533 -30.71 -25.16 2.62
N PRO A 534 -30.26 -24.43 3.65
CA PRO A 534 -31.13 -23.62 4.49
C PRO A 534 -31.84 -22.50 3.71
N GLU A 535 -33.06 -22.18 4.13
CA GLU A 535 -33.89 -21.13 3.53
C GLU A 535 -33.37 -19.72 3.88
N VAL A 536 -33.50 -18.79 2.93
CA VAL A 536 -33.37 -17.35 3.18
C VAL A 536 -34.75 -16.70 3.06
N SER A 537 -35.13 -15.91 4.06
CA SER A 537 -36.40 -15.19 4.07
C SER A 537 -36.27 -13.81 4.72
N LEU A 538 -37.30 -12.98 4.58
CA LEU A 538 -37.38 -11.70 5.27
C LEU A 538 -38.30 -11.83 6.48
N ARG A 539 -37.79 -11.51 7.68
CA ARG A 539 -38.49 -11.71 8.96
C ARG A 539 -38.83 -10.39 9.62
N LEU A 540 -40.05 -10.30 10.17
CA LEU A 540 -40.53 -9.16 10.95
C LEU A 540 -40.25 -9.34 12.45
N PHE A 541 -39.74 -8.28 13.08
CA PHE A 541 -39.50 -8.22 14.53
C PHE A 541 -40.38 -7.15 15.20
N ASN A 542 -41.32 -7.54 16.06
CA ASN A 542 -42.25 -6.58 16.68
C ASN A 542 -41.74 -5.98 17.99
N LYS A 543 -40.93 -6.72 18.76
CA LYS A 543 -40.43 -6.35 20.10
C LYS A 543 -39.06 -6.94 20.42
N GLU A 544 -38.76 -8.11 19.87
CA GLU A 544 -37.46 -8.77 20.03
C GLU A 544 -36.42 -8.14 19.10
N MET A 545 -35.16 -8.09 19.56
CA MET A 545 -34.05 -7.74 18.68
C MET A 545 -33.74 -8.90 17.73
N PRO A 546 -33.21 -8.62 16.53
CA PRO A 546 -32.63 -9.65 15.67
C PRO A 546 -31.54 -10.43 16.41
N ASN A 547 -31.29 -11.67 16.00
CA ASN A 547 -30.26 -12.53 16.58
C ASN A 547 -29.15 -12.82 15.56
N ALA A 548 -28.17 -13.64 15.92
CA ALA A 548 -27.04 -13.98 15.05
C ALA A 548 -27.44 -14.61 13.68
N ASN A 549 -28.65 -15.16 13.53
CA ASN A 549 -29.12 -15.66 12.23
C ASN A 549 -29.56 -14.55 11.27
N ASP A 550 -29.76 -13.35 11.78
CA ASP A 550 -30.14 -12.14 11.05
C ASP A 550 -28.92 -11.24 10.80
N GLU A 551 -27.75 -11.62 11.32
CA GLU A 551 -26.47 -10.92 11.21
C GLU A 551 -25.63 -11.45 10.05
N TRP A 552 -25.12 -10.53 9.25
CA TRP A 552 -24.36 -10.82 8.04
C TRP A 552 -23.02 -10.11 8.10
N MET A 553 -21.94 -10.87 7.97
CA MET A 553 -20.59 -10.32 7.83
C MET A 553 -20.34 -9.98 6.37
N VAL A 554 -19.93 -8.73 6.11
CA VAL A 554 -19.55 -8.28 4.76
C VAL A 554 -18.09 -8.64 4.54
N LEU A 555 -17.81 -9.51 3.57
CA LEU A 555 -16.47 -10.04 3.33
C LEU A 555 -16.00 -9.74 1.90
N PRO A 556 -14.69 -9.56 1.67
CA PRO A 556 -14.15 -9.47 0.32
C PRO A 556 -14.31 -10.82 -0.42
N CYS A 557 -14.22 -10.80 -1.75
CA CYS A 557 -14.27 -12.03 -2.54
C CYS A 557 -13.06 -12.95 -2.32
N ASP A 558 -11.91 -12.36 -2.00
CA ASP A 558 -10.70 -13.11 -1.73
C ASP A 558 -10.86 -13.84 -0.40
N ASN A 559 -10.91 -15.18 -0.44
CA ASN A 559 -10.72 -16.00 0.74
C ASN A 559 -9.29 -15.77 1.22
N VAL A 560 -9.12 -14.90 2.19
CA VAL A 560 -7.89 -14.75 2.93
C VAL A 560 -8.19 -15.17 4.36
N ASP A 561 -7.42 -16.15 4.85
CA ASP A 561 -7.59 -16.71 6.18
C ASP A 561 -7.34 -15.59 7.20
N ALA A 562 -8.41 -15.09 7.79
CA ALA A 562 -8.42 -13.88 8.63
C ALA A 562 -7.67 -14.04 9.96
N THR A 563 -7.08 -15.21 10.20
CA THR A 563 -6.40 -15.64 11.43
C THR A 563 -4.90 -15.34 11.43
N ILE A 564 -4.31 -14.96 10.30
CA ILE A 564 -2.88 -14.69 10.17
C ILE A 564 -2.64 -13.17 10.29
N ASP A 565 -2.37 -12.68 11.51
CA ASP A 565 -2.18 -11.23 11.76
C ASP A 565 -0.99 -10.63 11.00
N MET A 566 0.04 -11.42 10.70
CA MET A 566 1.20 -11.00 9.89
C MET A 566 0.86 -10.77 8.39
N ASP A 567 -0.35 -11.12 7.94
CA ASP A 567 -0.79 -10.89 6.57
C ASP A 567 -1.27 -9.45 6.38
N LEU A 568 -0.47 -8.66 5.67
CA LEU A 568 -0.75 -7.25 5.46
C LEU A 568 -1.93 -7.03 4.53
N ASP A 569 -2.16 -7.92 3.56
CA ASP A 569 -3.33 -7.82 2.67
C ASP A 569 -4.62 -8.09 3.44
N VAL A 570 -4.63 -9.04 4.39
CA VAL A 570 -5.77 -9.20 5.33
C VAL A 570 -5.99 -7.93 6.15
N SER A 571 -4.93 -7.34 6.67
CA SER A 571 -5.00 -6.12 7.47
C SER A 571 -5.54 -4.94 6.65
N LEU A 572 -5.14 -4.84 5.38
CA LEU A 572 -5.70 -3.90 4.41
C LEU A 572 -7.19 -4.15 4.22
N TYR A 573 -7.59 -5.40 3.93
CA TYR A 573 -8.99 -5.74 3.70
C TYR A 573 -9.87 -5.43 4.90
N LYS A 574 -9.48 -5.79 6.13
CA LYS A 574 -10.28 -5.53 7.34
C LYS A 574 -10.49 -4.03 7.63
N SER A 575 -9.56 -3.18 7.19
CA SER A 575 -9.67 -1.72 7.37
C SER A 575 -10.28 -1.02 6.15
N SER A 576 -10.64 -1.77 5.12
CA SER A 576 -11.18 -1.24 3.86
C SER A 576 -12.65 -0.89 3.97
N TYR A 577 -13.01 0.31 3.52
CA TYR A 577 -14.40 0.65 3.23
C TYR A 577 -14.92 -0.16 2.04
N VAL A 578 -16.17 -0.58 2.12
CA VAL A 578 -16.90 -1.16 0.98
C VAL A 578 -17.28 -0.02 0.05
N THR A 579 -16.94 -0.16 -1.23
CA THR A 579 -17.22 0.82 -2.28
C THR A 579 -18.18 0.30 -3.33
N LYS A 580 -18.75 1.19 -4.16
CA LYS A 580 -19.65 0.84 -5.26
C LYS A 580 -19.03 -0.10 -6.30
N ASP A 581 -17.71 -0.06 -6.45
CA ASP A 581 -16.97 -0.84 -7.44
C ASP A 581 -16.57 -2.22 -6.88
N ASP A 582 -16.95 -2.52 -5.63
CA ASP A 582 -16.58 -3.73 -4.96
C ASP A 582 -17.52 -4.90 -5.20
N ARG A 583 -16.88 -6.06 -5.29
CA ARG A 583 -17.52 -7.35 -5.15
C ARG A 583 -17.28 -7.89 -3.76
N PHE A 584 -18.29 -8.52 -3.19
CA PHE A 584 -18.27 -8.98 -1.81
C PHE A 584 -19.10 -10.25 -1.62
N LYS A 585 -18.87 -10.90 -0.49
CA LYS A 585 -19.63 -12.04 0.02
C LYS A 585 -20.37 -11.62 1.28
N LEU A 586 -21.53 -12.22 1.53
CA LEU A 586 -22.29 -12.02 2.75
C LEU A 586 -22.35 -13.35 3.50
N ARG A 587 -21.61 -13.44 4.62
CA ARG A 587 -21.53 -14.65 5.43
C ARG A 587 -22.42 -14.53 6.65
N GLN A 588 -23.24 -15.54 6.91
CA GLN A 588 -24.10 -15.53 8.08
C GLN A 588 -23.29 -15.74 9.37
N ARG A 589 -23.57 -14.94 10.39
CA ARG A 589 -22.79 -14.93 11.64
C ARG A 589 -22.92 -16.22 12.46
N THR A 590 -24.13 -16.79 12.56
CA THR A 590 -24.36 -17.98 13.39
C THR A 590 -23.49 -19.17 13.04
N THR A 591 -23.31 -19.46 11.75
CA THR A 591 -22.55 -20.65 11.33
C THR A 591 -21.13 -20.36 10.91
N ASP A 592 -20.83 -19.11 10.59
CA ASP A 592 -19.53 -18.65 10.10
C ASP A 592 -19.04 -19.39 8.85
N LYS A 593 -19.93 -20.13 8.17
CA LYS A 593 -19.63 -21.02 7.04
C LYS A 593 -20.60 -20.87 5.86
N HIS A 594 -21.81 -20.38 6.13
CA HIS A 594 -22.83 -20.23 5.09
C HIS A 594 -22.83 -18.83 4.52
N TYR A 595 -22.92 -18.73 3.20
CA TYR A 595 -22.95 -17.50 2.45
C TYR A 595 -24.30 -17.32 1.76
N LEU A 596 -24.76 -16.07 1.67
CA LEU A 596 -25.92 -15.71 0.86
C LEU A 596 -25.60 -15.99 -0.61
N ALA A 597 -26.40 -16.83 -1.25
CA ALA A 597 -26.16 -17.25 -2.63
C ALA A 597 -27.44 -17.23 -3.46
N SER A 598 -27.27 -17.17 -4.79
CA SER A 598 -28.34 -17.35 -5.76
C SER A 598 -27.89 -18.26 -6.90
N HIS A 599 -28.86 -18.86 -7.61
CA HIS A 599 -28.61 -19.73 -8.75
C HIS A 599 -29.77 -19.74 -9.73
N ASN A 600 -29.62 -20.40 -10.88
CA ASN A 600 -30.58 -20.34 -11.98
C ASN A 600 -31.91 -21.10 -11.81
N HIS A 601 -32.17 -21.81 -10.70
CA HIS A 601 -33.50 -22.39 -10.47
C HIS A 601 -34.56 -21.33 -10.14
N THR A 602 -35.73 -21.47 -10.74
CA THR A 602 -36.84 -20.51 -10.61
C THR A 602 -37.71 -20.83 -9.41
N ILE A 603 -38.28 -19.79 -8.78
CA ILE A 603 -39.19 -19.94 -7.63
C ILE A 603 -40.68 -19.92 -8.03
N GLU A 604 -41.01 -19.96 -9.31
CA GLU A 604 -42.39 -19.82 -9.81
C GLU A 604 -43.35 -20.88 -9.23
N ASN A 605 -42.82 -22.06 -8.90
CA ASN A 605 -43.61 -23.22 -8.49
C ASN A 605 -43.71 -23.39 -6.97
N ILE A 606 -43.12 -22.48 -6.18
CA ILE A 606 -43.22 -22.53 -4.71
C ILE A 606 -44.65 -22.20 -4.27
N TYR A 607 -45.10 -22.85 -3.20
CA TYR A 607 -46.37 -22.50 -2.57
C TYR A 607 -46.23 -21.24 -1.73
N VAL A 608 -47.18 -20.30 -1.86
CA VAL A 608 -47.14 -19.02 -1.16
C VAL A 608 -48.47 -18.62 -0.53
N ARG A 609 -48.39 -17.77 0.48
CA ARG A 609 -49.54 -17.11 1.13
C ARG A 609 -49.39 -15.59 1.03
N LYS A 610 -50.50 -14.84 1.01
CA LYS A 610 -50.49 -13.37 1.10
C LYS A 610 -50.36 -12.88 2.54
N LYS A 611 -50.67 -13.73 3.52
CA LYS A 611 -50.52 -13.48 4.96
C LYS A 611 -50.02 -14.75 5.67
N PRO A 612 -49.25 -14.65 6.77
CA PRO A 612 -48.67 -15.81 7.48
C PRO A 612 -49.68 -16.88 7.90
N ASN A 613 -50.88 -16.45 8.31
CA ASN A 613 -51.95 -17.31 8.83
C ASN A 613 -53.14 -17.43 7.88
N GLN A 614 -52.94 -17.15 6.58
CA GLN A 614 -54.02 -17.25 5.61
C GLN A 614 -54.46 -18.71 5.47
N ALA A 615 -55.76 -19.00 5.58
CA ALA A 615 -56.30 -20.33 5.29
C ALA A 615 -56.08 -20.72 3.83
N ASN A 616 -55.95 -22.03 3.57
CA ASN A 616 -55.88 -22.52 2.20
C ASN A 616 -57.18 -22.21 1.44
N PRO A 617 -57.12 -22.05 0.11
CA PRO A 617 -58.32 -21.94 -0.72
C PRO A 617 -59.30 -23.11 -0.49
N PRO A 618 -60.62 -22.88 -0.62
CA PRO A 618 -61.61 -23.95 -0.53
C PRO A 618 -61.23 -25.12 -1.44
N PHE A 619 -61.32 -26.34 -0.92
CA PHE A 619 -61.03 -27.59 -1.63
C PHE A 619 -59.56 -27.83 -2.05
N SER A 620 -58.61 -27.00 -1.60
CA SER A 620 -57.18 -27.25 -1.85
C SER A 620 -56.43 -27.72 -0.59
N ARG A 621 -55.59 -28.74 -0.74
CA ARG A 621 -54.67 -29.20 0.31
C ARG A 621 -53.45 -28.29 0.49
N HIS A 622 -53.10 -27.51 -0.54
CA HIS A 622 -51.94 -26.62 -0.54
C HIS A 622 -52.35 -25.16 -0.83
N PRO A 623 -51.53 -24.18 -0.42
CA PRO A 623 -51.65 -22.80 -0.91
C PRO A 623 -51.53 -22.73 -2.44
N PRO A 624 -51.89 -21.60 -3.07
CA PRO A 624 -51.56 -21.37 -4.49
C PRO A 624 -50.04 -21.30 -4.69
N LYS A 625 -49.58 -21.58 -5.91
CA LYS A 625 -48.17 -21.36 -6.29
C LYS A 625 -47.94 -19.89 -6.61
N LEU A 626 -46.68 -19.44 -6.54
CA LEU A 626 -46.32 -18.06 -6.84
C LEU A 626 -46.75 -17.64 -8.26
N LYS A 627 -46.57 -18.52 -9.24
CA LYS A 627 -47.01 -18.31 -10.63
C LYS A 627 -48.52 -18.13 -10.80
N ASP A 628 -49.32 -18.59 -9.84
CA ASP A 628 -50.78 -18.52 -9.91
C ASP A 628 -51.31 -17.14 -9.45
N ASP A 629 -50.46 -16.27 -8.89
CA ASP A 629 -50.87 -14.92 -8.51
C ASP A 629 -50.97 -14.00 -9.72
N LYS A 630 -52.06 -13.23 -9.80
CA LYS A 630 -52.35 -12.37 -10.95
C LYS A 630 -51.36 -11.22 -11.15
N ASN A 631 -50.66 -10.78 -10.11
CA ASN A 631 -49.77 -9.62 -10.19
C ASN A 631 -48.34 -10.01 -10.57
N VAL A 632 -47.88 -11.17 -10.13
CA VAL A 632 -46.49 -11.62 -10.35
C VAL A 632 -46.38 -12.84 -11.25
N GLY A 633 -47.47 -13.54 -11.56
CA GLY A 633 -47.46 -14.82 -12.26
C GLY A 633 -46.75 -14.79 -13.61
N ASN A 634 -46.97 -13.74 -14.41
CA ASN A 634 -46.35 -13.57 -15.74
C ASN A 634 -44.82 -13.40 -15.70
N ILE A 635 -44.28 -12.99 -14.55
CA ILE A 635 -42.84 -12.74 -14.35
C ILE A 635 -42.23 -13.67 -13.30
N ALA A 636 -43.02 -14.55 -12.67
CA ALA A 636 -42.56 -15.43 -11.60
C ALA A 636 -41.46 -16.41 -12.08
N ASN A 637 -41.47 -16.75 -13.37
CA ASN A 637 -40.43 -17.56 -14.02
C ASN A 637 -39.08 -16.86 -14.16
N THR A 638 -39.02 -15.54 -13.94
CA THR A 638 -37.78 -14.76 -13.90
C THR A 638 -37.18 -14.71 -12.50
N PHE A 639 -37.96 -15.03 -11.46
CA PHE A 639 -37.50 -14.98 -10.08
C PHE A 639 -36.67 -16.23 -9.76
N ARG A 640 -35.50 -16.03 -9.18
CA ARG A 640 -34.54 -17.08 -8.86
C ARG A 640 -34.44 -17.30 -7.37
N GLU A 641 -34.14 -18.53 -6.98
CA GLU A 641 -34.00 -18.88 -5.58
C GLU A 641 -32.78 -18.19 -4.95
N VAL A 642 -32.95 -17.80 -3.68
CA VAL A 642 -31.90 -17.32 -2.80
C VAL A 642 -31.83 -18.29 -1.63
N LEU A 643 -30.62 -18.70 -1.27
CA LEU A 643 -30.37 -19.75 -0.29
C LEU A 643 -29.02 -19.54 0.41
N LEU A 644 -28.78 -20.32 1.45
CA LEU A 644 -27.52 -20.36 2.18
C LEU A 644 -26.64 -21.52 1.69
N LEU A 645 -25.46 -21.23 1.15
CA LEU A 645 -24.52 -22.25 0.71
C LEU A 645 -23.27 -22.27 1.57
N GLU A 646 -22.77 -23.47 1.89
CA GLU A 646 -21.41 -23.60 2.41
C GLU A 646 -20.38 -23.28 1.33
N GLU A 647 -19.18 -22.87 1.74
CA GLU A 647 -18.10 -22.52 0.82
C GLU A 647 -17.81 -23.61 -0.23
N ALA A 648 -17.83 -24.88 0.15
CA ALA A 648 -17.62 -26.01 -0.77
C ALA A 648 -18.72 -26.14 -1.84
N GLN A 649 -19.91 -25.59 -1.59
CA GLN A 649 -21.06 -25.61 -2.49
C GLN A 649 -21.12 -24.36 -3.39
N CYS A 650 -20.34 -23.32 -3.07
CA CYS A 650 -20.26 -22.04 -3.76
C CYS A 650 -19.45 -22.12 -5.08
N LYS A 651 -19.82 -23.07 -5.95
CA LYS A 651 -19.24 -23.19 -7.30
C LYS A 651 -19.81 -22.11 -8.22
N ALA A 652 -18.99 -21.61 -9.16
CA ALA A 652 -19.38 -20.58 -10.14
C ALA A 652 -19.84 -19.27 -9.48
N SER A 653 -19.17 -18.83 -8.40
CA SER A 653 -19.37 -17.49 -7.82
C SER A 653 -20.82 -17.16 -7.41
N LYS A 654 -21.61 -18.18 -7.07
CA LYS A 654 -23.02 -18.07 -6.65
C LYS A 654 -23.21 -17.18 -5.42
N GLU A 655 -22.18 -17.05 -4.61
CA GLU A 655 -22.11 -16.30 -3.36
C GLU A 655 -21.55 -14.88 -3.53
N ILE A 656 -21.12 -14.52 -4.75
CA ILE A 656 -20.52 -13.20 -5.02
C ILE A 656 -21.62 -12.21 -5.43
N TRP A 657 -21.61 -11.07 -4.76
CA TRP A 657 -22.50 -9.94 -4.98
C TRP A 657 -21.69 -8.70 -5.35
N GLU A 658 -22.32 -7.79 -6.06
CA GLU A 658 -21.81 -6.44 -6.34
C GLU A 658 -22.88 -5.40 -6.09
N ILE A 659 -22.45 -4.14 -5.95
CA ILE A 659 -23.35 -3.01 -5.81
C ILE A 659 -23.75 -2.53 -7.20
N PHE A 660 -24.99 -2.79 -7.59
CA PHE A 660 -25.52 -2.36 -8.88
C PHE A 660 -25.89 -0.87 -8.88
N LYS A 661 -26.40 -0.36 -7.75
CA LYS A 661 -26.80 1.04 -7.59
C LYS A 661 -26.68 1.46 -6.13
N ILE A 662 -26.21 2.69 -5.92
CA ILE A 662 -26.29 3.41 -4.64
C ILE A 662 -27.14 4.65 -4.87
N LYS A 663 -28.11 4.88 -3.99
CA LYS A 663 -28.93 6.09 -3.95
C LYS A 663 -28.75 6.83 -2.63
#